data_AF-M7PGM3-F1
#
_entry.id   AF-M7PGM3-F1
#
_cell.length_a   1.000
_cell.length_b   1.000
_cell.length_c   1.000
_cell.angle_alpha   90.00
_cell.angle_beta   90.00
_cell.angle_gamma   90.00
#
_symmetry.space_group_name_H-M   'P 1'
#
loop_
_entity.id
_entity.type
_entity.pdbx_description
1 polymer ?
#
loop_
_entity_poly.entity_id
_entity_poly.type
_entity_poly.pdbx_seq_one_letter_code
_entity_poly.pdbx_strand_id
1 'polypeptide(L)'
;MFFSYISFLFSEAILLLTSISNDNIELQKRAVFENVFDRILTIIHNEGGLLYGNLIVFDCLVLLQNLVRYNYSNQNWFREMGFFSKIKDLLDEVFNADKIKMLQEKQKLANISAVLEFIRLFVPKETLGNTLNQNAILKEGVFVRIIELSFSFDVPFTLQAEAVKTCGYLIKGNIDSQKFFSKSFLSLNNMQFSTESEYIIVQHLFSIALFSFKSNFSLRLACCHFLQSYICCNSSKQIDILIYIIDMFKKNDCSESHLCNPLTIILVFNQGQKSGFQIWFSCVMLMHIIEENLEAKKLIREIVIGDSSLGEEPVSCIQIISANLVSSLGYSSEYRASIAYFMLLIFWLFDDNESVSEFLNEGSTVQYLVSVLQNSKIGIILQGLAAILLAIAYHFTDELSAIPRELLRLLIDRIGRDSFVNRIIQFKEHPQLRDCMLLNYKENMDDIYFEDTFITFFRDNYGIIRKSIDKDPHLSLQTKKISIENEELSKNNAFLVNELESKELKLQLLQKEKENYIREQNTKVENLVTELEVGKQNVDNMEKRLIQKSSDFDSNLKKFQEEINNLLLEKEDLSLSLEDARKELANIVELKEKDAEDFAVIINDLKKDLIYYRELSSEVSDLKSLRDSLQLQLSQEKMSLESFKNDFLQLKKQECKLMDEILELKDQKNEFERKLKEIDESWLLVVEELEEKRKRDKCRLKELGDIVSETDNESQDDQ
;
A
#
# COMPACT_ATOMS: atom_id res chain seq x y z
N MET A 1 38.21 -36.97 7.78
CA MET A 1 39.41 -36.31 8.33
C MET A 1 39.69 -34.97 7.66
N PHE A 2 39.78 -34.89 6.32
CA PHE A 2 40.04 -33.63 5.57
C PHE A 2 38.98 -32.53 5.78
N PHE A 3 37.68 -32.88 5.71
CA PHE A 3 36.57 -31.94 5.98
C PHE A 3 36.60 -31.36 7.40
N SER A 4 37.03 -32.15 8.39
CA SER A 4 37.13 -31.70 9.79
C SER A 4 38.28 -30.71 9.99
N TYR A 5 39.39 -30.85 9.25
CA TYR A 5 40.51 -29.92 9.29
C TYR A 5 40.19 -28.56 8.65
N ILE A 6 39.46 -28.58 7.54
CA ILE A 6 39.02 -27.36 6.86
C ILE A 6 38.01 -26.60 7.73
N SER A 7 37.04 -27.29 8.32
CA SER A 7 36.08 -26.71 9.27
C SER A 7 36.78 -26.10 10.50
N PHE A 8 37.81 -26.77 11.03
CA PHE A 8 38.64 -26.23 12.11
C PHE A 8 39.36 -24.94 11.72
N LEU A 9 40.03 -24.91 10.55
CA LEU A 9 40.70 -23.72 10.05
C LEU A 9 39.74 -22.55 9.84
N PHE A 10 38.51 -22.82 9.39
CA PHE A 10 37.48 -21.79 9.24
C PHE A 10 37.05 -21.19 10.58
N SER A 11 36.80 -22.03 11.58
CA SER A 11 36.43 -21.57 12.93
C SER A 11 37.54 -20.69 13.53
N GLU A 12 38.80 -21.15 13.47
CA GLU A 12 39.95 -20.38 13.97
C GLU A 12 40.15 -19.06 13.19
N ALA A 13 39.90 -19.05 11.88
CA ALA A 13 39.96 -17.83 11.09
C ALA A 13 38.87 -16.81 11.49
N ILE A 14 37.65 -17.25 11.81
CA ILE A 14 36.57 -16.37 12.28
C ILE A 14 36.93 -15.75 13.63
N LEU A 15 37.46 -16.55 14.56
CA LEU A 15 37.91 -16.08 15.88
C LEU A 15 39.08 -15.09 15.77
N LEU A 16 40.03 -15.37 14.87
CA LEU A 16 41.14 -14.47 14.57
C LEU A 16 40.64 -13.15 13.97
N LEU A 17 39.74 -13.20 12.99
CA LEU A 17 39.15 -12.00 12.38
C LEU A 17 38.39 -11.17 13.42
N THR A 18 37.66 -11.83 14.31
CA THR A 18 36.94 -11.17 15.41
C THR A 18 37.93 -10.44 16.31
N SER A 19 39.00 -11.12 16.72
CA SER A 19 40.04 -10.54 17.59
C SER A 19 40.78 -9.37 16.93
N ILE A 20 41.12 -9.48 15.65
CA ILE A 20 41.85 -8.45 14.90
C ILE A 20 40.97 -7.22 14.63
N SER A 21 39.67 -7.42 14.37
CA SER A 21 38.74 -6.31 14.09
C SER A 21 38.12 -5.68 15.34
N ASN A 22 38.34 -6.26 16.53
CA ASN A 22 37.80 -5.73 17.77
C ASN A 22 38.36 -4.34 18.08
N ASP A 23 37.48 -3.40 18.41
CA ASP A 23 37.79 -1.99 18.70
C ASP A 23 38.63 -1.26 17.63
N ASN A 24 38.67 -1.77 16.40
CA ASN A 24 39.42 -1.16 15.29
C ASN A 24 38.49 -0.87 14.10
N ILE A 25 37.99 0.37 14.06
CA ILE A 25 37.04 0.87 13.06
C ILE A 25 37.56 0.71 11.63
N GLU A 26 38.86 0.94 11.39
CA GLU A 26 39.44 0.87 10.04
C GLU A 26 39.55 -0.57 9.54
N LEU A 27 39.92 -1.50 10.42
CA LEU A 27 39.94 -2.92 10.07
C LEU A 27 38.52 -3.48 9.86
N GLN A 28 37.55 -3.03 10.66
CA GLN A 28 36.14 -3.37 10.44
C GLN A 28 35.64 -2.86 9.09
N LYS A 29 35.94 -1.62 8.70
CA LYS A 29 35.60 -1.09 7.37
C LYS A 29 36.29 -1.88 6.27
N ARG A 30 37.59 -2.16 6.43
CA ARG A 30 38.37 -2.94 5.46
C ARG A 30 37.79 -4.32 5.23
N ALA A 31 37.37 -5.01 6.30
CA ALA A 31 36.68 -6.30 6.19
C ALA A 31 35.40 -6.19 5.35
N VAL A 32 34.59 -5.15 5.58
CA VAL A 32 33.36 -4.93 4.79
C VAL A 32 33.65 -4.64 3.32
N PHE A 33 34.72 -3.89 3.00
CA PHE A 33 35.16 -3.69 1.61
C PHE A 33 35.51 -4.99 0.88
N GLU A 34 35.98 -6.01 1.60
CA GLU A 34 36.27 -7.35 1.04
C GLU A 34 35.03 -8.26 0.98
N ASN A 35 33.83 -7.67 1.06
CA ASN A 35 32.52 -8.34 1.01
C ASN A 35 32.32 -9.39 2.11
N VAL A 36 32.80 -9.11 3.33
CA VAL A 36 32.75 -10.07 4.44
C VAL A 36 31.31 -10.35 4.91
N PHE A 37 30.38 -9.38 4.86
CA PHE A 37 28.98 -9.61 5.28
C PHE A 37 28.29 -10.71 4.47
N ASP A 38 28.37 -10.62 3.13
CA ASP A 38 27.77 -11.59 2.23
C ASP A 38 28.34 -12.99 2.46
N ARG A 39 29.66 -13.09 2.57
CA ARG A 39 30.38 -14.35 2.82
C ARG A 39 29.97 -14.99 4.15
N ILE A 40 29.91 -14.22 5.23
CA ILE A 40 29.53 -14.75 6.55
C ILE A 40 28.08 -15.22 6.53
N LEU A 41 27.15 -14.44 5.95
CA LEU A 41 25.74 -14.84 5.87
C LEU A 41 25.55 -16.11 5.04
N THR A 42 26.31 -16.28 3.95
CA THR A 42 26.33 -17.53 3.17
C THR A 42 26.90 -18.70 3.97
N ILE A 43 27.95 -18.49 4.78
CA ILE A 43 28.48 -19.53 5.67
C ILE A 43 27.41 -19.95 6.68
N ILE A 44 26.72 -19.00 7.31
CA ILE A 44 25.64 -19.29 8.27
C ILE A 44 24.57 -20.17 7.63
N HIS A 45 24.14 -19.84 6.40
CA HIS A 45 23.15 -20.63 5.69
C HIS A 45 23.66 -22.05 5.36
N ASN A 46 24.89 -22.17 4.87
CA ASN A 46 25.51 -23.46 4.52
C ASN A 46 25.71 -24.39 5.74
N GLU A 47 25.98 -23.82 6.92
CA GLU A 47 26.12 -24.55 8.18
C GLU A 47 24.77 -24.94 8.82
N GLY A 48 23.64 -24.72 8.13
CA GLY A 48 22.32 -25.15 8.59
C GLY A 48 21.52 -24.07 9.33
N GLY A 49 21.86 -22.80 9.13
CA GLY A 49 21.11 -21.65 9.64
C GLY A 49 21.09 -21.57 11.16
N LEU A 50 20.06 -20.94 11.73
CA LEU A 50 20.00 -20.69 13.18
C LEU A 50 19.65 -21.94 13.99
N LEU A 51 18.94 -22.89 13.37
CA LEU A 51 18.38 -24.05 14.06
C LEU A 51 19.27 -25.30 13.99
N TYR A 52 19.98 -25.55 12.89
CA TYR A 52 20.85 -26.71 12.76
C TYR A 52 22.34 -26.34 12.87
N GLY A 53 22.64 -25.04 12.85
CA GLY A 53 23.98 -24.49 13.00
C GLY A 53 24.64 -24.77 14.35
N ASN A 54 25.90 -25.20 14.29
CA ASN A 54 26.76 -25.43 15.45
C ASN A 54 27.46 -24.15 15.91
N LEU A 55 28.54 -24.28 16.72
CA LEU A 55 29.33 -23.16 17.24
C LEU A 55 29.85 -22.21 16.15
N ILE A 56 30.13 -22.70 14.95
CA ILE A 56 30.59 -21.87 13.82
C ILE A 56 29.57 -20.78 13.48
N VAL A 57 28.27 -21.09 13.52
CA VAL A 57 27.21 -20.09 13.28
C VAL A 57 27.22 -19.01 14.36
N PHE A 58 27.44 -19.41 15.62
CA PHE A 58 27.56 -18.47 16.72
C PHE A 58 28.77 -17.55 16.54
N ASP A 59 29.95 -18.10 16.24
CA ASP A 59 31.17 -17.32 16.02
C ASP A 59 31.03 -16.36 14.84
N CYS A 60 30.37 -16.79 13.76
CA CYS A 60 30.01 -15.93 12.62
C CYS A 60 29.14 -14.75 13.05
N LEU A 61 28.13 -14.98 13.89
CA LEU A 61 27.25 -13.92 14.39
C LEU A 61 28.00 -12.95 15.31
N VAL A 62 28.92 -13.44 16.14
CA VAL A 62 29.80 -12.60 16.97
C VAL A 62 30.71 -11.74 16.10
N LEU A 63 31.28 -12.29 15.02
CA LEU A 63 32.06 -11.51 14.06
C LEU A 63 31.20 -10.43 13.39
N LEU A 64 29.98 -10.75 12.96
CA LEU A 64 29.05 -9.76 12.40
C LEU A 64 28.76 -8.64 13.40
N GLN A 65 28.48 -8.97 14.65
CA GLN A 65 28.29 -8.00 15.73
C GLN A 65 29.51 -7.09 15.89
N ASN A 66 30.71 -7.65 15.90
CA ASN A 66 31.95 -6.89 16.03
C ASN A 66 32.15 -5.90 14.87
N LEU A 67 31.83 -6.32 13.63
CA LEU A 67 31.98 -5.48 12.44
C LEU A 67 31.03 -4.28 12.41
N VAL A 68 29.86 -4.36 13.08
CA VAL A 68 28.86 -3.27 13.09
C VAL A 68 28.84 -2.47 14.38
N ARG A 69 29.38 -3.02 15.48
CA ARG A 69 29.38 -2.37 16.80
C ARG A 69 30.14 -1.05 16.74
N TYR A 70 29.46 0.04 17.09
CA TYR A 70 29.97 1.41 17.04
C TYR A 70 30.54 1.85 15.68
N ASN A 71 30.13 1.21 14.57
CA ASN A 71 30.62 1.52 13.23
C ASN A 71 29.47 1.92 12.29
N TYR A 72 29.13 3.20 12.30
CA TYR A 72 28.02 3.75 11.50
C TYR A 72 28.19 3.54 9.99
N SER A 73 29.43 3.57 9.48
CA SER A 73 29.73 3.33 8.06
C SER A 73 29.32 1.91 7.66
N ASN A 74 29.69 0.92 8.47
CA ASN A 74 29.36 -0.48 8.21
C ASN A 74 27.87 -0.74 8.37
N GLN A 75 27.20 -0.10 9.34
CA GLN A 75 25.75 -0.19 9.50
C GLN A 75 25.00 0.37 8.28
N ASN A 76 25.42 1.53 7.77
CA ASN A 76 24.85 2.12 6.56
C ASN A 76 25.06 1.24 5.34
N TRP A 77 26.29 0.73 5.17
CA TRP A 77 26.62 -0.18 4.08
C TRP A 77 25.73 -1.44 4.11
N PHE A 78 25.53 -2.01 5.30
CA PHE A 78 24.68 -3.19 5.45
C PHE A 78 23.22 -2.91 5.08
N ARG A 79 22.69 -1.73 5.48
CA ARG A 79 21.35 -1.26 5.11
C ARG A 79 21.23 -1.05 3.61
N GLU A 80 22.16 -0.33 2.99
CA GLU A 80 22.11 0.07 1.58
C GLU A 80 22.26 -1.11 0.62
N MET A 81 23.01 -2.14 1.03
CA MET A 81 23.13 -3.39 0.28
C MET A 81 21.94 -4.36 0.50
N GLY A 82 20.95 -3.99 1.31
CA GLY A 82 19.73 -4.77 1.49
C GLY A 82 19.92 -6.08 2.28
N PHE A 83 20.97 -6.21 3.08
CA PHE A 83 21.28 -7.47 3.79
C PHE A 83 20.27 -7.83 4.90
N PHE A 84 19.38 -6.90 5.29
CA PHE A 84 18.27 -7.22 6.21
C PHE A 84 17.32 -8.29 5.64
N SER A 85 17.19 -8.41 4.32
CA SER A 85 16.45 -9.50 3.67
C SER A 85 17.01 -10.88 4.04
N LYS A 86 18.34 -11.05 4.02
CA LYS A 86 19.00 -12.30 4.43
C LYS A 86 18.82 -12.62 5.91
N ILE A 87 18.76 -11.58 6.76
CA ILE A 87 18.46 -11.76 8.19
C ILE A 87 17.02 -12.24 8.38
N LYS A 88 16.08 -11.73 7.58
CA LYS A 88 14.69 -12.20 7.57
C LYS A 88 14.63 -13.68 7.17
N ASP A 89 15.31 -14.08 6.10
CA ASP A 89 15.32 -15.48 5.64
C ASP A 89 15.78 -16.44 6.74
N LEU A 90 16.84 -16.07 7.49
CA LEU A 90 17.32 -16.84 8.65
C LEU A 90 16.29 -16.94 9.77
N LEU A 91 15.49 -15.89 10.00
CA LEU A 91 14.42 -15.89 11.00
C LEU A 91 13.20 -16.68 10.52
N ASP A 92 12.85 -16.62 9.23
CA ASP A 92 11.73 -17.36 8.64
C ASP A 92 11.91 -18.88 8.83
N GLU A 93 13.15 -19.38 8.79
CA GLU A 93 13.47 -20.79 9.06
C GLU A 93 13.03 -21.28 10.45
N VAL A 94 12.89 -20.37 11.43
CA VAL A 94 12.54 -20.66 12.82
C VAL A 94 11.06 -21.02 13.00
N PHE A 95 10.18 -20.48 12.15
CA PHE A 95 8.73 -20.50 12.35
C PHE A 95 7.98 -21.71 11.77
N ASN A 96 8.69 -22.79 11.44
CA ASN A 96 8.01 -24.05 11.08
C ASN A 96 7.57 -24.79 12.36
N ALA A 97 6.31 -25.24 12.40
CA ALA A 97 5.68 -25.82 13.60
C ALA A 97 6.47 -26.96 14.26
N ASP A 98 7.14 -27.81 13.48
CA ASP A 98 7.99 -28.90 14.01
C ASP A 98 9.30 -28.40 14.63
N LYS A 99 9.78 -27.24 14.17
CA LYS A 99 11.08 -26.67 14.53
C LYS A 99 11.03 -25.80 15.79
N ILE A 100 9.88 -25.20 16.11
CA ILE A 100 9.70 -24.39 17.33
C ILE A 100 10.00 -25.20 18.60
N LYS A 101 9.65 -26.50 18.62
CA LYS A 101 9.97 -27.41 19.74
C LYS A 101 11.48 -27.58 19.97
N MET A 102 12.29 -27.35 18.95
CA MET A 102 13.75 -27.43 19.05
C MET A 102 14.37 -26.22 19.79
N LEU A 103 13.61 -25.14 20.01
CA LEU A 103 14.10 -23.90 20.62
C LEU A 103 14.51 -24.04 22.09
N GLN A 104 14.33 -25.22 22.70
CA GLN A 104 14.80 -25.49 24.06
C GLN A 104 16.31 -25.80 24.13
N GLU A 105 16.96 -26.09 23.00
CA GLU A 105 18.39 -26.40 22.95
C GLU A 105 19.27 -25.16 23.12
N LYS A 106 20.29 -25.26 23.98
CA LYS A 106 21.18 -24.13 24.34
C LYS A 106 21.84 -23.46 23.14
N GLN A 107 22.31 -24.23 22.16
CA GLN A 107 23.01 -23.68 20.98
C GLN A 107 22.07 -22.84 20.10
N LYS A 108 20.83 -23.31 19.90
CA LYS A 108 19.84 -22.60 19.07
C LYS A 108 19.39 -21.32 19.74
N LEU A 109 19.17 -21.37 21.06
CA LEU A 109 18.93 -20.18 21.88
C LEU A 109 20.08 -19.17 21.75
N ALA A 110 21.33 -19.63 21.80
CA ALA A 110 22.50 -18.75 21.64
C ALA A 110 22.57 -18.12 20.25
N ASN A 111 22.36 -18.90 19.17
CA ASN A 111 22.36 -18.41 17.80
C ASN A 111 21.27 -17.34 17.58
N ILE A 112 20.03 -17.62 17.99
CA ILE A 112 18.92 -16.67 17.81
C ILE A 112 19.12 -15.42 18.67
N SER A 113 19.58 -15.58 19.92
CA SER A 113 19.89 -14.45 20.79
C SER A 113 21.00 -13.57 20.20
N ALA A 114 22.00 -14.16 19.55
CA ALA A 114 23.07 -13.44 18.87
C ALA A 114 22.57 -12.69 17.63
N VAL A 115 21.61 -13.23 16.87
CA VAL A 115 20.95 -12.49 15.78
C VAL A 115 20.15 -11.30 16.33
N LEU A 116 19.38 -11.50 17.40
CA LEU A 116 18.62 -10.42 18.03
C LEU A 116 19.55 -9.32 18.56
N GLU A 117 20.69 -9.68 19.16
CA GLU A 117 21.71 -8.73 19.58
C GLU A 117 22.33 -7.99 18.39
N PHE A 118 22.64 -8.70 17.30
CA PHE A 118 23.13 -8.10 16.06
C PHE A 118 22.15 -7.05 15.52
N ILE A 119 20.85 -7.35 15.49
CA ILE A 119 19.81 -6.42 15.04
C ILE A 119 19.77 -5.15 15.91
N ARG A 120 19.92 -5.28 17.24
CA ARG A 120 19.94 -4.13 18.14
C ARG A 120 21.12 -3.18 17.91
N LEU A 121 22.25 -3.67 17.39
CA LEU A 121 23.41 -2.82 17.10
C LEU A 121 23.16 -1.81 15.98
N PHE A 122 22.15 -2.03 15.13
CA PHE A 122 21.73 -1.06 14.10
C PHE A 122 20.88 0.08 14.64
N VAL A 123 20.42 -0.02 15.89
CA VAL A 123 19.59 1.02 16.52
C VAL A 123 20.22 1.42 17.86
N PRO A 124 21.46 1.94 17.87
CA PRO A 124 22.11 2.41 19.10
C PRO A 124 21.28 3.52 19.76
N LYS A 125 21.34 3.69 21.08
CA LYS A 125 20.56 4.76 21.77
C LYS A 125 20.87 6.14 21.15
N GLU A 126 19.81 6.93 20.90
CA GLU A 126 19.89 8.40 20.66
C GLU A 126 20.70 8.89 19.43
N THR A 127 20.71 8.15 18.31
CA THR A 127 21.34 8.63 17.06
C THR A 127 20.32 8.92 15.96
N LEU A 128 20.57 9.95 15.14
CA LEU A 128 19.70 10.34 14.02
C LEU A 128 19.58 9.24 12.95
N GLY A 129 20.59 8.38 12.80
CA GLY A 129 20.57 7.26 11.85
C GLY A 129 19.65 6.09 12.25
N ASN A 130 19.16 6.09 13.48
CA ASN A 130 18.30 5.03 14.00
C ASN A 130 17.01 4.87 13.22
N THR A 131 16.33 5.98 12.90
CA THR A 131 15.04 5.96 12.22
C THR A 131 15.16 5.34 10.83
N LEU A 132 16.26 5.61 10.12
CA LEU A 132 16.54 5.01 8.82
C LEU A 132 16.74 3.49 8.92
N ASN A 133 17.48 3.03 9.92
CA ASN A 133 17.70 1.60 10.15
C ASN A 133 16.40 0.89 10.61
N GLN A 134 15.65 1.49 11.53
CA GLN A 134 14.34 1.00 11.97
C GLN A 134 13.38 0.83 10.78
N ASN A 135 13.30 1.85 9.92
CA ASN A 135 12.43 1.83 8.75
C ASN A 135 12.88 0.77 7.73
N ALA A 136 14.18 0.57 7.53
CA ALA A 136 14.71 -0.48 6.66
C ALA A 136 14.38 -1.89 7.19
N ILE A 137 14.58 -2.13 8.49
CA ILE A 137 14.25 -3.41 9.16
C ILE A 137 12.75 -3.69 9.07
N LEU A 138 11.91 -2.66 9.23
CA LEU A 138 10.47 -2.76 9.09
C LEU A 138 10.06 -3.08 7.65
N LYS A 139 10.65 -2.40 6.66
CA LYS A 139 10.35 -2.61 5.23
C LYS A 139 10.68 -4.01 4.75
N GLU A 140 11.80 -4.58 5.21
CA GLU A 140 12.21 -5.95 4.83
C GLU A 140 11.39 -7.04 5.55
N GLY A 141 10.59 -6.69 6.56
CA GLY A 141 9.70 -7.61 7.28
C GLY A 141 10.38 -8.40 8.41
N VAL A 142 11.62 -8.07 8.76
CA VAL A 142 12.34 -8.64 9.91
C VAL A 142 11.56 -8.39 11.21
N PHE A 143 10.96 -7.20 11.33
CA PHE A 143 10.26 -6.81 12.56
C PHE A 143 9.07 -7.73 12.90
N VAL A 144 8.30 -8.20 11.91
CA VAL A 144 7.16 -9.11 12.13
C VAL A 144 7.61 -10.40 12.80
N ARG A 145 8.73 -10.97 12.37
CA ARG A 145 9.31 -12.18 12.96
C ARG A 145 9.76 -11.97 14.40
N ILE A 146 10.29 -10.81 14.72
CA ILE A 146 10.67 -10.50 16.10
C ILE A 146 9.42 -10.37 16.98
N ILE A 147 8.31 -9.82 16.47
CA ILE A 147 7.03 -9.77 17.18
C ILE A 147 6.51 -11.18 17.45
N GLU A 148 6.55 -12.08 16.46
CA GLU A 148 6.16 -13.48 16.65
C GLU A 148 7.02 -14.19 17.70
N LEU A 149 8.35 -14.01 17.69
CA LEU A 149 9.23 -14.55 18.75
C LEU A 149 8.89 -14.01 20.15
N SER A 150 8.42 -12.76 20.22
CA SER A 150 8.18 -12.05 21.48
C SER A 150 6.94 -12.54 22.22
N PHE A 151 5.87 -12.87 21.47
CA PHE A 151 4.53 -13.09 22.04
C PHE A 151 3.93 -14.48 21.72
N SER A 152 4.71 -15.40 21.17
CA SER A 152 4.27 -16.78 20.93
C SER A 152 4.40 -17.66 22.18
N PHE A 153 3.35 -18.42 22.51
CA PHE A 153 3.31 -19.30 23.69
C PHE A 153 4.38 -20.41 23.70
N ASP A 154 4.82 -20.86 22.52
CA ASP A 154 5.75 -21.99 22.38
C ASP A 154 7.24 -21.60 22.52
N VAL A 155 7.54 -20.31 22.72
CA VAL A 155 8.91 -19.78 22.80
C VAL A 155 9.39 -19.72 24.26
N PRO A 156 10.62 -20.18 24.58
CA PRO A 156 11.15 -20.07 25.95
C PRO A 156 11.23 -18.63 26.46
N PHE A 157 10.88 -18.40 27.73
CA PHE A 157 10.86 -17.05 28.35
C PHE A 157 12.17 -16.26 28.20
N THR A 158 13.32 -16.94 28.22
CA THR A 158 14.63 -16.29 28.02
C THR A 158 14.77 -15.69 26.62
N LEU A 159 14.27 -16.41 25.60
CA LEU A 159 14.29 -15.94 24.22
C LEU A 159 13.21 -14.89 23.97
N GLN A 160 12.02 -15.07 24.54
CA GLN A 160 10.97 -14.05 24.52
C GLN A 160 11.48 -12.74 25.12
N ALA A 161 12.21 -12.77 26.23
CA ALA A 161 12.77 -11.57 26.85
C ALA A 161 13.73 -10.83 25.91
N GLU A 162 14.62 -11.55 25.23
CA GLU A 162 15.53 -10.99 24.23
C GLU A 162 14.78 -10.44 23.00
N ALA A 163 13.72 -11.11 22.56
CA ALA A 163 12.87 -10.68 21.45
C ALA A 163 12.07 -9.42 21.81
N VAL A 164 11.40 -9.39 22.97
CA VAL A 164 10.66 -8.22 23.48
C VAL A 164 11.60 -7.03 23.66
N LYS A 165 12.80 -7.25 24.20
CA LYS A 165 13.84 -6.21 24.28
C LYS A 165 14.18 -5.69 22.90
N THR A 166 14.38 -6.56 21.91
CA THR A 166 14.67 -6.17 20.53
C THR A 166 13.52 -5.38 19.89
N CYS A 167 12.27 -5.79 20.11
CA CYS A 167 11.10 -5.00 19.72
C CYS A 167 11.16 -3.58 20.31
N GLY A 168 11.56 -3.44 21.58
CA GLY A 168 11.73 -2.15 22.23
C GLY A 168 12.71 -1.23 21.50
N TYR A 169 13.89 -1.74 21.13
CA TYR A 169 14.88 -0.99 20.35
C TYR A 169 14.34 -0.56 18.98
N LEU A 170 13.57 -1.43 18.31
CA LEU A 170 13.04 -1.16 16.98
C LEU A 170 11.92 -0.10 16.95
N ILE A 171 11.14 0.02 18.02
CA ILE A 171 10.04 0.99 18.07
C ILE A 171 10.39 2.30 18.79
N LYS A 172 11.43 2.30 19.63
CA LYS A 172 11.75 3.46 20.49
C LYS A 172 11.94 4.73 19.64
N GLY A 173 11.16 5.75 19.94
CA GLY A 173 11.20 7.06 19.29
C GLY A 173 10.70 7.09 17.84
N ASN A 174 10.11 6.00 17.32
CA ASN A 174 9.60 5.93 15.95
C ASN A 174 8.10 5.60 15.93
N ILE A 175 7.29 6.63 15.68
CA ILE A 175 5.83 6.56 15.70
C ILE A 175 5.29 5.57 14.66
N ASP A 176 5.90 5.48 13.48
CA ASP A 176 5.44 4.56 12.42
C ASP A 176 5.69 3.11 12.81
N SER A 177 6.86 2.83 13.39
CA SER A 177 7.19 1.50 13.92
C SER A 177 6.29 1.12 15.09
N GLN A 178 5.96 2.07 15.98
CA GLN A 178 4.98 1.86 17.05
C GLN A 178 3.58 1.52 16.49
N LYS A 179 3.08 2.26 15.49
CA LYS A 179 1.78 1.99 14.87
C LYS A 179 1.76 0.66 14.13
N PHE A 180 2.85 0.33 13.44
CA PHE A 180 3.00 -0.96 12.77
C PHE A 180 2.95 -2.11 13.78
N PHE A 181 3.68 -1.97 14.90
CA PHE A 181 3.63 -2.94 16.00
C PHE A 181 2.20 -3.19 16.47
N SER A 182 1.42 -2.14 16.77
CA SER A 182 0.05 -2.30 17.26
C SER A 182 -0.82 -3.10 16.28
N LYS A 183 -0.74 -2.78 14.99
CA LYS A 183 -1.47 -3.50 13.94
C LYS A 183 -1.03 -4.95 13.79
N SER A 184 0.28 -5.20 13.76
CA SER A 184 0.84 -6.54 13.58
C SER A 184 0.56 -7.45 14.77
N PHE A 185 0.70 -6.94 16.00
CA PHE A 185 0.39 -7.70 17.21
C PHE A 185 -1.07 -8.15 17.23
N LEU A 186 -2.00 -7.27 16.85
CA LEU A 186 -3.43 -7.59 16.78
C LEU A 186 -3.74 -8.59 15.68
N SER A 187 -3.13 -8.43 14.50
CA SER A 187 -3.30 -9.36 13.39
C SER A 187 -2.80 -10.78 13.74
N LEU A 188 -1.66 -10.89 14.43
CA LEU A 188 -1.11 -12.19 14.84
C LEU A 188 -2.00 -12.90 15.86
N ASN A 189 -2.71 -12.12 16.68
CA ASN A 189 -3.66 -12.63 17.67
C ASN A 189 -5.10 -12.76 17.12
N ASN A 190 -5.31 -12.63 15.81
CA ASN A 190 -6.62 -12.70 15.14
C ASN A 190 -7.66 -11.70 15.66
N MET A 191 -7.23 -10.51 16.10
CA MET A 191 -8.10 -9.45 16.62
C MET A 191 -8.32 -8.33 15.60
N GLN A 192 -9.54 -7.79 15.53
CA GLN A 192 -9.85 -6.62 14.68
C GLN A 192 -9.32 -5.33 15.34
N PHE A 193 -8.80 -4.40 14.52
CA PHE A 193 -8.27 -3.13 15.01
C PHE A 193 -9.41 -2.19 15.44
N SER A 194 -9.40 -1.76 16.70
CA SER A 194 -10.33 -0.80 17.31
C SER A 194 -9.60 0.05 18.38
N THR A 195 -10.21 1.12 18.89
CA THR A 195 -9.64 1.84 20.06
C THR A 195 -9.47 0.93 21.27
N GLU A 196 -10.35 -0.05 21.45
CA GLU A 196 -10.25 -1.06 22.50
C GLU A 196 -9.07 -2.03 22.30
N SER A 197 -8.58 -2.16 21.06
CA SER A 197 -7.52 -3.10 20.72
C SER A 197 -6.13 -2.66 21.19
N GLU A 198 -5.87 -1.36 21.32
CA GLU A 198 -4.61 -0.88 21.91
C GLU A 198 -4.53 -1.19 23.41
N TYR A 199 -5.67 -1.21 24.10
CA TYR A 199 -5.74 -1.60 25.50
C TYR A 199 -5.42 -3.08 25.71
N ILE A 200 -5.72 -3.95 24.73
CA ILE A 200 -5.38 -5.39 24.80
C ILE A 200 -3.86 -5.57 24.87
N ILE A 201 -3.09 -4.78 24.10
CA ILE A 201 -1.62 -4.82 24.11
C ILE A 201 -1.11 -4.49 25.51
N VAL A 202 -1.61 -3.38 26.06
CA VAL A 202 -1.21 -2.89 27.39
C VAL A 202 -1.60 -3.87 28.48
N GLN A 203 -2.81 -4.42 28.43
CA GLN A 203 -3.28 -5.44 29.35
C GLN A 203 -2.42 -6.71 29.29
N HIS A 204 -2.03 -7.13 28.09
CA HIS A 204 -1.12 -8.26 27.91
C HIS A 204 0.26 -7.98 28.55
N LEU A 205 0.85 -6.82 28.28
CA LEU A 205 2.12 -6.40 28.88
C LEU A 205 2.05 -6.35 30.41
N PHE A 206 0.96 -5.80 30.97
CA PHE A 206 0.74 -5.77 32.41
C PHE A 206 0.55 -7.16 33.00
N SER A 207 -0.20 -8.04 32.33
CA SER A 207 -0.35 -9.43 32.79
C SER A 207 1.00 -10.13 32.91
N ILE A 208 1.89 -9.96 31.92
CA ILE A 208 3.23 -10.56 31.93
C ILE A 208 4.09 -9.92 33.01
N ALA A 209 4.12 -8.59 33.08
CA ALA A 209 5.00 -7.83 33.96
C ALA A 209 4.61 -7.93 35.45
N LEU A 210 3.33 -8.12 35.77
CA LEU A 210 2.81 -8.06 37.14
C LEU A 210 2.55 -9.44 37.75
N PHE A 211 2.22 -10.47 36.94
CA PHE A 211 2.10 -11.84 37.46
C PHE A 211 3.47 -12.41 37.89
N SER A 212 3.46 -13.07 39.06
CA SER A 212 4.68 -13.57 39.70
C SER A 212 4.92 -15.05 39.41
N PHE A 213 5.58 -15.34 38.28
CA PHE A 213 6.25 -16.62 38.05
C PHE A 213 7.78 -16.44 38.10
N LYS A 214 8.47 -17.23 38.93
CA LYS A 214 9.93 -17.11 39.15
C LYS A 214 10.77 -17.28 37.87
N SER A 215 10.26 -18.04 36.89
CA SER A 215 10.93 -18.29 35.61
C SER A 215 10.88 -17.12 34.62
N ASN A 216 10.23 -16.00 34.98
CA ASN A 216 9.86 -14.95 34.04
C ASN A 216 10.52 -13.58 34.27
N PHE A 217 11.49 -13.44 35.18
CA PHE A 217 11.98 -12.11 35.58
C PHE A 217 12.58 -11.31 34.39
N SER A 218 13.42 -11.94 33.54
CA SER A 218 13.99 -11.26 32.37
C SER A 218 12.90 -10.73 31.43
N LEU A 219 11.83 -11.50 31.23
CA LEU A 219 10.71 -11.10 30.39
C LEU A 219 9.89 -9.98 31.04
N ARG A 220 9.63 -10.06 32.34
CA ARG A 220 8.95 -8.99 33.10
C ARG A 220 9.66 -7.66 32.92
N LEU A 221 10.99 -7.66 33.10
CA LEU A 221 11.82 -6.48 32.90
C LEU A 221 11.82 -6.03 31.43
N ALA A 222 11.92 -6.96 30.47
CA ALA A 222 11.83 -6.64 29.05
C ALA A 222 10.49 -5.99 28.69
N CYS A 223 9.37 -6.44 29.26
CA CYS A 223 8.04 -5.86 29.07
C CYS A 223 7.95 -4.42 29.60
N CYS A 224 8.58 -4.11 30.74
CA CYS A 224 8.62 -2.73 31.26
C CYS A 224 9.38 -1.79 30.32
N HIS A 225 10.58 -2.19 29.87
CA HIS A 225 11.34 -1.40 28.90
C HIS A 225 10.66 -1.32 27.52
N PHE A 226 9.95 -2.38 27.12
CA PHE A 226 9.14 -2.38 25.91
C PHE A 226 8.01 -1.36 26.01
N LEU A 227 7.28 -1.33 27.13
CA LEU A 227 6.24 -0.32 27.39
C LEU A 227 6.82 1.09 27.25
N GLN A 228 7.95 1.37 27.90
CA GLN A 228 8.64 2.65 27.79
C GLN A 228 8.94 3.00 26.33
N SER A 229 9.47 2.05 25.56
CA SER A 229 9.80 2.25 24.15
C SER A 229 8.55 2.47 23.27
N TYR A 230 7.43 1.84 23.63
CA TYR A 230 6.14 1.93 22.92
C TYR A 230 5.43 3.27 23.10
N ILE A 231 5.67 3.94 24.23
CA ILE A 231 5.10 5.25 24.56
C ILE A 231 6.08 6.42 24.33
N CYS A 232 7.38 6.13 24.23
CA CYS A 232 8.43 7.13 23.99
C CYS A 232 8.10 8.03 22.79
N CYS A 233 8.27 9.35 22.98
CA CYS A 233 7.96 10.39 21.99
C CYS A 233 6.49 10.41 21.50
N ASN A 234 5.55 9.87 22.29
CA ASN A 234 4.12 9.80 21.93
C ASN A 234 3.23 10.20 23.11
N SER A 235 3.10 11.51 23.34
CA SER A 235 2.39 12.07 24.50
C SER A 235 0.90 11.73 24.54
N SER A 236 0.22 11.66 23.38
CA SER A 236 -1.20 11.29 23.33
C SER A 236 -1.41 9.85 23.78
N LYS A 237 -0.56 8.92 23.32
CA LYS A 237 -0.63 7.52 23.70
C LYS A 237 -0.36 7.32 25.20
N GLN A 238 0.58 8.07 25.79
CA GLN A 238 0.79 8.03 27.24
C GLN A 238 -0.49 8.39 28.01
N ILE A 239 -1.20 9.44 27.56
CA ILE A 239 -2.46 9.88 28.15
C ILE A 239 -3.56 8.83 27.96
N ASP A 240 -3.74 8.29 26.75
CA ASP A 240 -4.77 7.28 26.47
C ASP A 240 -4.58 6.02 27.32
N ILE A 241 -3.34 5.56 27.47
CA ILE A 241 -2.97 4.42 28.33
C ILE A 241 -3.26 4.74 29.80
N LEU A 242 -2.93 5.94 30.26
CA LEU A 242 -3.19 6.36 31.63
C LEU A 242 -4.69 6.43 31.92
N ILE A 243 -5.49 7.01 31.03
CA ILE A 243 -6.95 7.07 31.15
C ILE A 243 -7.53 5.65 31.27
N TYR A 244 -7.06 4.72 30.44
CA TYR A 244 -7.48 3.32 30.54
C TYR A 244 -7.15 2.68 31.89
N ILE A 245 -5.95 2.91 32.42
CA ILE A 245 -5.53 2.40 33.74
C ILE A 245 -6.44 2.95 34.85
N ILE A 246 -6.80 4.23 34.75
CA ILE A 246 -7.68 4.92 35.70
C ILE A 246 -9.10 4.39 35.60
N ASP A 247 -9.64 4.21 34.39
CA ASP A 247 -10.98 3.67 34.18
C ASP A 247 -11.09 2.23 34.68
N MET A 248 -10.06 1.41 34.43
CA MET A 248 -9.97 0.05 34.96
C MET A 248 -9.87 0.01 36.49
N PHE A 249 -9.22 1.01 37.09
CA PHE A 249 -9.18 1.17 38.54
C PHE A 249 -10.56 1.55 39.10
N LYS A 250 -11.24 2.54 38.51
CA LYS A 250 -12.56 3.03 38.97
C LYS A 250 -13.69 2.01 38.80
N LYS A 251 -13.63 1.13 37.79
CA LYS A 251 -14.67 0.13 37.52
C LYS A 251 -14.82 -0.94 38.62
N ASN A 252 -13.89 -1.07 39.58
CA ASN A 252 -14.00 -1.95 40.76
C ASN A 252 -14.40 -3.42 40.46
N ASP A 253 -14.08 -3.94 39.28
CA ASP A 253 -14.30 -5.35 38.93
C ASP A 253 -13.32 -6.31 39.64
N CYS A 254 -13.75 -6.89 40.77
CA CYS A 254 -13.06 -7.89 41.62
C CYS A 254 -12.66 -9.23 40.94
N SER A 255 -12.40 -9.21 39.63
CA SER A 255 -11.87 -10.33 38.84
C SER A 255 -10.33 -10.35 38.88
N GLU A 256 -9.72 -11.45 38.41
CA GLU A 256 -8.25 -11.60 38.28
C GLU A 256 -7.58 -10.45 37.48
N SER A 257 -8.36 -9.64 36.75
CA SER A 257 -7.90 -8.43 36.06
C SER A 257 -7.45 -7.29 37.00
N HIS A 258 -7.96 -7.21 38.23
CA HIS A 258 -7.50 -6.23 39.23
C HIS A 258 -6.06 -6.46 39.69
N LEU A 259 -5.58 -7.71 39.64
CA LEU A 259 -4.21 -8.07 39.99
C LEU A 259 -3.19 -7.70 38.90
N CYS A 260 -3.67 -7.23 37.74
CA CYS A 260 -2.89 -6.80 36.60
C CYS A 260 -2.96 -5.29 36.35
N ASN A 261 -3.55 -4.50 37.25
CA ASN A 261 -3.53 -3.05 37.14
C ASN A 261 -2.38 -2.48 38.02
N PRO A 262 -1.39 -1.77 37.44
CA PRO A 262 -0.30 -1.20 38.22
C PRO A 262 -0.78 -0.23 39.29
N LEU A 263 -1.83 0.56 39.03
CA LEU A 263 -2.37 1.54 39.97
C LEU A 263 -3.00 0.86 41.19
N THR A 264 -3.78 -0.20 40.99
CA THR A 264 -4.38 -0.99 42.07
C THR A 264 -3.30 -1.56 43.00
N ILE A 265 -2.22 -2.11 42.45
CA ILE A 265 -1.12 -2.69 43.23
C ILE A 265 -0.37 -1.62 44.03
N ILE A 266 -0.15 -0.44 43.44
CA ILE A 266 0.57 0.67 44.10
C ILE A 266 -0.21 1.17 45.31
N LEU A 267 -1.53 1.31 45.17
CA LEU A 267 -2.41 1.94 46.16
C LEU A 267 -2.88 0.95 47.23
N VAL A 268 -3.17 -0.30 46.86
CA VAL A 268 -3.58 -1.36 47.80
C VAL A 268 -2.35 -2.06 48.36
N PHE A 269 -1.80 -1.51 49.45
CA PHE A 269 -0.67 -2.11 50.14
C PHE A 269 -1.10 -3.31 51.01
N ASN A 270 -1.07 -4.51 50.43
CA ASN A 270 -1.40 -5.74 51.14
C ASN A 270 -0.22 -6.23 51.99
N GLN A 271 -0.28 -5.94 53.29
CA GLN A 271 0.68 -6.42 54.29
C GLN A 271 0.75 -7.95 54.29
N GLY A 272 1.93 -8.52 54.03
CA GLY A 272 2.21 -9.95 54.25
C GLY A 272 2.29 -10.86 53.03
N GLN A 273 2.02 -10.40 51.80
CA GLN A 273 2.39 -11.15 50.60
C GLN A 273 3.78 -10.75 50.11
N LYS A 274 4.61 -11.74 49.73
CA LYS A 274 5.95 -11.55 49.15
C LYS A 274 5.85 -10.93 47.74
N SER A 275 5.41 -9.68 47.64
CA SER A 275 5.10 -8.98 46.38
C SER A 275 6.03 -7.79 46.10
N GLY A 276 7.19 -7.68 46.77
CA GLY A 276 8.12 -6.55 46.59
C GLY A 276 8.55 -6.30 45.14
N PHE A 277 8.62 -7.35 44.30
CA PHE A 277 8.83 -7.19 42.85
C PHE A 277 7.59 -6.71 42.11
N GLN A 278 6.40 -7.15 42.49
CA GLN A 278 5.16 -6.71 41.87
C GLN A 278 4.94 -5.21 42.09
N ILE A 279 5.14 -4.72 43.31
CA ILE A 279 5.12 -3.28 43.63
C ILE A 279 6.20 -2.54 42.82
N TRP A 280 7.41 -3.09 42.79
CA TRP A 280 8.52 -2.50 42.03
C TRP A 280 8.21 -2.36 40.54
N PHE A 281 7.73 -3.42 39.88
CA PHE A 281 7.33 -3.36 38.47
C PHE A 281 6.17 -2.39 38.24
N SER A 282 5.17 -2.35 39.13
CA SER A 282 4.07 -1.39 39.01
C SER A 282 4.56 0.06 39.10
N CYS A 283 5.42 0.38 40.08
CA CYS A 283 6.00 1.71 40.21
C CYS A 283 6.84 2.10 38.99
N VAL A 284 7.65 1.17 38.46
CA VAL A 284 8.46 1.41 37.27
C VAL A 284 7.59 1.62 36.03
N MET A 285 6.52 0.83 35.85
CA MET A 285 5.59 1.03 34.72
C MET A 285 4.89 2.38 34.79
N LEU A 286 4.43 2.78 35.98
CA LEU A 286 3.81 4.08 36.15
C LEU A 286 4.82 5.21 35.91
N MET A 287 6.06 5.06 36.37
CA MET A 287 7.17 5.99 36.11
C MET A 287 7.39 6.20 34.61
N HIS A 288 7.38 5.13 33.80
CA HIS A 288 7.48 5.26 32.33
C HIS A 288 6.24 5.95 31.71
N ILE A 289 5.04 5.69 32.23
CA ILE A 289 3.80 6.30 31.71
C ILE A 289 3.78 7.83 31.91
N ILE A 290 4.28 8.30 33.05
CA ILE A 290 4.33 9.73 33.39
C ILE A 290 5.64 10.43 32.95
N GLU A 291 6.54 9.71 32.29
CA GLU A 291 7.83 10.21 31.82
C GLU A 291 7.66 11.39 30.86
N GLU A 292 8.28 12.53 31.22
CA GLU A 292 8.30 13.79 30.46
C GLU A 292 6.91 14.31 30.03
N ASN A 293 5.84 13.96 30.76
CA ASN A 293 4.48 14.33 30.42
C ASN A 293 3.73 14.98 31.60
N LEU A 294 3.70 16.31 31.62
CA LEU A 294 3.03 17.10 32.66
C LEU A 294 1.50 16.88 32.67
N GLU A 295 0.87 16.67 31.52
CA GLU A 295 -0.57 16.38 31.45
C GLU A 295 -0.91 15.01 32.05
N ALA A 296 -0.05 14.00 31.83
CA ALA A 296 -0.20 12.71 32.50
C ALA A 296 -0.07 12.84 34.02
N LYS A 297 0.90 13.63 34.52
CA LYS A 297 1.04 13.92 35.96
C LYS A 297 -0.18 14.63 36.55
N LYS A 298 -0.79 15.57 35.83
CA LYS A 298 -2.05 16.23 36.22
C LYS A 298 -3.19 15.21 36.34
N LEU A 299 -3.39 14.37 35.33
CA LEU A 299 -4.48 13.38 35.32
C LEU A 299 -4.40 12.38 36.47
N ILE A 300 -3.20 11.88 36.79
CA ILE A 300 -3.06 10.94 37.91
C ILE A 300 -3.19 11.63 39.28
N ARG A 301 -2.89 12.93 39.36
CA ARG A 301 -3.07 13.75 40.57
C ARG A 301 -4.54 13.94 40.92
N GLU A 302 -5.41 14.11 39.92
CA GLU A 302 -6.85 14.29 40.11
C GLU A 302 -7.57 13.05 40.66
N ILE A 303 -6.88 11.92 40.79
CA ILE A 303 -7.44 10.70 41.37
C ILE A 303 -7.46 10.82 42.89
N VAL A 304 -8.68 10.76 43.43
CA VAL A 304 -8.97 10.79 44.85
C VAL A 304 -9.71 9.51 45.23
N ILE A 305 -9.29 8.88 46.32
CA ILE A 305 -9.90 7.68 46.88
C ILE A 305 -10.56 8.03 48.20
N GLY A 306 -11.77 7.55 48.42
CA GLY A 306 -12.60 7.87 49.58
C GLY A 306 -13.84 8.64 49.15
N ASP A 307 -14.99 8.24 49.67
CA ASP A 307 -16.26 8.89 49.37
C ASP A 307 -16.70 9.78 50.54
N SER A 308 -16.61 11.11 50.34
CA SER A 308 -17.07 12.10 51.31
C SER A 308 -18.54 11.94 51.68
N SER A 309 -19.35 11.33 50.80
CA SER A 309 -20.77 11.04 51.07
C SER A 309 -20.97 9.86 52.02
N LEU A 310 -19.99 8.96 52.12
CA LEU A 310 -19.93 7.85 53.07
C LEU A 310 -19.21 8.22 54.38
N GLY A 311 -18.76 9.48 54.51
CA GLY A 311 -17.99 9.97 55.66
C GLY A 311 -16.52 9.56 55.63
N GLU A 312 -16.02 9.07 54.51
CA GLU A 312 -14.60 8.80 54.30
C GLU A 312 -13.88 10.09 53.90
N GLU A 313 -12.65 10.29 54.40
CA GLU A 313 -11.85 11.44 54.01
C GLU A 313 -11.26 11.19 52.61
N PRO A 314 -11.48 12.10 51.64
CA PRO A 314 -10.89 11.97 50.31
C PRO A 314 -9.37 12.08 50.39
N VAL A 315 -8.66 11.00 50.07
CA VAL A 315 -7.19 10.94 50.06
C VAL A 315 -6.68 10.85 48.62
N SER A 316 -5.69 11.67 48.29
CA SER A 316 -5.04 11.65 46.98
C SER A 316 -4.13 10.43 46.78
N CYS A 317 -3.86 10.08 45.53
CA CYS A 317 -2.88 9.05 45.18
C CYS A 317 -1.49 9.32 45.79
N ILE A 318 -1.02 10.58 45.78
CA ILE A 318 0.31 10.94 46.28
C ILE A 318 0.40 10.71 47.79
N GLN A 319 -0.66 11.04 48.54
CA GLN A 319 -0.74 10.81 49.98
C GLN A 319 -0.79 9.31 50.30
N ILE A 320 -1.58 8.52 49.56
CA ILE A 320 -1.62 7.06 49.76
C ILE A 320 -0.25 6.43 49.50
N ILE A 321 0.42 6.81 48.42
CA ILE A 321 1.77 6.33 48.09
C ILE A 321 2.78 6.74 49.17
N SER A 322 2.65 7.96 49.70
CA SER A 322 3.48 8.48 50.79
C SER A 322 3.27 7.70 52.10
N ALA A 323 2.02 7.41 52.46
CA ALA A 323 1.68 6.59 53.61
C ALA A 323 2.17 5.13 53.44
N ASN A 324 2.06 4.57 52.24
CA ASN A 324 2.58 3.24 51.91
C ASN A 324 4.11 3.20 51.97
N LEU A 325 4.80 4.27 51.54
CA LEU A 325 6.24 4.43 51.70
C LEU A 325 6.63 4.41 53.19
N VAL A 326 6.01 5.26 54.01
CA VAL A 326 6.27 5.33 55.46
C VAL A 326 6.05 3.97 56.12
N SER A 327 4.96 3.28 55.76
CA SER A 327 4.65 1.94 56.24
C SER A 327 5.73 0.92 55.85
N SER A 328 6.13 0.90 54.58
CA SER A 328 7.16 -0.02 54.07
C SER A 328 8.54 0.19 54.72
N LEU A 329 8.87 1.44 55.08
CA LEU A 329 10.11 1.78 55.77
C LEU A 329 10.16 1.24 57.20
N GLY A 330 9.00 0.97 57.81
CA GLY A 330 8.91 0.31 59.11
C GLY A 330 9.29 -1.17 59.07
N TYR A 331 9.21 -1.82 57.89
CA TYR A 331 9.43 -3.25 57.72
C TYR A 331 10.69 -3.54 56.90
N SER A 332 11.73 -4.08 57.54
CA SER A 332 12.98 -4.45 56.86
C SER A 332 12.80 -5.47 55.71
N SER A 333 11.74 -6.29 55.74
CA SER A 333 11.39 -7.26 54.69
C SER A 333 10.91 -6.61 53.39
N GLU A 334 10.51 -5.34 53.44
CA GLU A 334 9.88 -4.61 52.33
C GLU A 334 10.81 -3.57 51.69
N TYR A 335 12.11 -3.70 51.94
CA TYR A 335 13.16 -2.81 51.44
C TYR A 335 13.03 -2.46 49.94
N ARG A 336 12.66 -3.43 49.08
CA ARG A 336 12.46 -3.21 47.63
C ARG A 336 11.22 -2.36 47.32
N ALA A 337 10.14 -2.54 48.08
CA ALA A 337 8.94 -1.72 47.94
C ALA A 337 9.22 -0.27 48.35
N SER A 338 9.98 -0.05 49.43
CA SER A 338 10.40 1.30 49.83
C SER A 338 11.21 2.00 48.75
N ILE A 339 12.16 1.30 48.11
CA ILE A 339 12.92 1.84 46.98
C ILE A 339 11.99 2.16 45.80
N ALA A 340 11.05 1.27 45.47
CA ALA A 340 10.09 1.48 44.38
C ALA A 340 9.24 2.74 44.58
N TYR A 341 8.67 2.93 45.78
CA TYR A 341 7.90 4.11 46.11
C TYR A 341 8.74 5.38 46.09
N PHE A 342 9.99 5.33 46.61
CA PHE A 342 10.91 6.45 46.49
C PHE A 342 11.21 6.81 45.04
N MET A 343 11.52 5.84 44.18
CA MET A 343 11.79 6.10 42.76
C MET A 343 10.60 6.78 42.09
N LEU A 344 9.38 6.25 42.30
CA LEU A 344 8.17 6.81 41.73
C LEU A 344 7.90 8.23 42.23
N LEU A 345 7.98 8.49 43.54
CA LEU A 345 7.74 9.83 44.10
C LEU A 345 8.78 10.84 43.66
N ILE A 346 10.08 10.46 43.70
CA ILE A 346 11.17 11.33 43.24
C ILE A 346 10.97 11.73 41.78
N PHE A 347 10.57 10.77 40.93
CA PHE A 347 10.37 11.01 39.51
C PHE A 347 9.08 11.79 39.21
N TRP A 348 8.00 11.51 39.93
CA TRP A 348 6.72 12.20 39.78
C TRP A 348 6.83 13.67 40.23
N LEU A 349 7.36 13.92 41.44
CA LEU A 349 7.45 15.26 42.01
C LEU A 349 8.45 16.19 41.30
N PHE A 350 9.34 15.64 40.48
CA PHE A 350 10.30 16.46 39.73
C PHE A 350 9.60 17.27 38.64
N ASP A 351 9.85 18.58 38.62
CA ASP A 351 9.26 19.53 37.65
C ASP A 351 7.72 19.62 37.71
N ASP A 352 7.10 19.30 38.86
CA ASP A 352 5.66 19.44 39.09
C ASP A 352 5.35 20.07 40.47
N ASN A 353 5.15 21.39 40.49
CA ASN A 353 4.91 22.16 41.71
C ASN A 353 3.59 21.77 42.40
N GLU A 354 2.55 21.41 41.64
CA GLU A 354 1.24 21.07 42.19
C GLU A 354 1.30 19.74 42.93
N SER A 355 1.95 18.73 42.32
CA SER A 355 2.19 17.45 42.99
C SER A 355 3.07 17.58 44.22
N VAL A 356 4.07 18.48 44.22
CA VAL A 356 4.85 18.78 45.43
C VAL A 356 3.99 19.41 46.51
N SER A 357 3.09 20.34 46.15
CA SER A 357 2.18 20.94 47.11
C SER A 357 1.26 19.91 47.77
N GLU A 358 0.76 18.95 47.00
CA GLU A 358 -0.07 17.87 47.52
C GLU A 358 0.69 16.90 48.44
N PHE A 359 1.93 16.56 48.08
CA PHE A 359 2.84 15.80 48.95
C PHE A 359 3.07 16.50 50.29
N LEU A 360 3.23 17.83 50.27
CA LEU A 360 3.46 18.63 51.47
C LEU A 360 2.22 18.86 52.33
N ASN A 361 1.02 18.52 51.86
CA ASN A 361 -0.20 18.58 52.68
C ASN A 361 -0.15 17.58 53.85
N GLU A 362 0.58 16.47 53.70
CA GLU A 362 0.74 15.46 54.74
C GLU A 362 2.06 15.66 55.51
N GLY A 363 2.05 16.59 56.48
CA GLY A 363 3.26 16.94 57.23
C GLY A 363 3.88 15.80 58.07
N SER A 364 3.10 14.78 58.45
CA SER A 364 3.58 13.56 59.12
C SER A 364 4.62 12.82 58.28
N THR A 365 4.38 12.70 56.97
CA THR A 365 5.30 12.06 56.02
C THR A 365 6.64 12.79 56.00
N VAL A 366 6.63 14.13 55.92
CA VAL A 366 7.85 14.94 55.91
C VAL A 366 8.65 14.76 57.21
N GLN A 367 7.98 14.78 58.37
CA GLN A 367 8.65 14.54 59.66
C GLN A 367 9.26 13.14 59.73
N TYR A 368 8.55 12.13 59.21
CA TYR A 368 9.07 10.76 59.18
C TYR A 368 10.31 10.65 58.30
N LEU A 369 10.33 11.26 57.11
CA LEU A 369 11.51 11.30 56.23
C LEU A 369 12.71 11.98 56.89
N VAL A 370 12.49 13.06 57.65
CA VAL A 370 13.56 13.69 58.45
C VAL A 370 14.08 12.73 59.52
N SER A 371 13.19 11.98 60.19
CA SER A 371 13.59 10.97 61.17
C SER A 371 14.41 9.82 60.54
N VAL A 372 14.11 9.46 59.29
CA VAL A 372 14.86 8.44 58.53
C VAL A 372 16.32 8.86 58.32
N LEU A 373 16.55 10.14 58.02
CA LEU A 373 17.89 10.71 57.82
C LEU A 373 18.72 10.74 59.12
N GLN A 374 18.05 10.80 60.27
CA GLN A 374 18.69 10.77 61.59
C GLN A 374 18.90 9.34 62.11
N ASN A 375 18.15 8.36 61.60
CA ASN A 375 18.20 6.98 62.06
C ASN A 375 19.33 6.19 61.40
N SER A 376 20.40 5.94 62.16
CA SER A 376 21.58 5.19 61.71
C SER A 376 21.34 3.72 61.36
N LYS A 377 20.20 3.13 61.76
CA LYS A 377 19.85 1.74 61.42
C LYS A 377 19.35 1.59 59.99
N ILE A 378 18.90 2.67 59.36
CA ILE A 378 18.38 2.65 58.01
C ILE A 378 19.57 2.72 57.03
N GLY A 379 19.53 1.88 55.99
CA GLY A 379 20.60 1.79 55.00
C GLY A 379 20.85 3.11 54.25
N ILE A 380 22.09 3.29 53.79
CA ILE A 380 22.57 4.50 53.09
C ILE A 380 21.71 4.82 51.87
N ILE A 381 21.22 3.80 51.14
CA ILE A 381 20.35 3.96 49.98
C ILE A 381 19.04 4.67 50.34
N LEU A 382 18.31 4.17 51.35
CA LEU A 382 17.03 4.74 51.74
C LEU A 382 17.19 6.14 52.33
N GLN A 383 18.28 6.38 53.07
CA GLN A 383 18.64 7.73 53.52
C GLN A 383 18.95 8.66 52.33
N GLY A 384 19.69 8.18 51.33
CA GLY A 384 19.97 8.91 50.11
C GLY A 384 18.70 9.31 49.35
N LEU A 385 17.79 8.35 49.15
CA LEU A 385 16.51 8.57 48.49
C LEU A 385 15.60 9.53 49.27
N ALA A 386 15.55 9.41 50.61
CA ALA A 386 14.81 10.35 51.45
C ALA A 386 15.39 11.78 51.33
N ALA A 387 16.71 11.93 51.30
CA ALA A 387 17.35 13.23 51.10
C ALA A 387 17.04 13.81 49.70
N ILE A 388 17.07 12.97 48.65
CA ILE A 388 16.73 13.39 47.28
C ILE A 388 15.26 13.84 47.19
N LEU A 389 14.33 13.08 47.77
CA LEU A 389 12.91 13.42 47.78
C LEU A 389 12.67 14.76 48.49
N LEU A 390 13.29 14.99 49.65
CA LEU A 390 13.20 16.27 50.36
C LEU A 390 13.88 17.42 49.60
N ALA A 391 14.98 17.15 48.90
CA ALA A 391 15.67 18.14 48.06
C ALA A 391 14.80 18.58 46.87
N ILE A 392 14.10 17.65 46.22
CA ILE A 392 13.16 17.94 45.12
C ILE A 392 11.96 18.70 45.67
N ALA A 393 11.37 18.23 46.77
CA ALA A 393 10.29 18.95 47.43
C ALA A 393 10.74 20.39 47.72
N TYR A 394 11.89 20.61 48.36
CA TYR A 394 12.42 21.96 48.64
C TYR A 394 12.67 22.82 47.39
N HIS A 395 13.06 22.21 46.27
CA HIS A 395 13.33 22.94 45.05
C HIS A 395 12.04 23.42 44.37
N PHE A 396 11.03 22.55 44.28
CA PHE A 396 9.78 22.79 43.54
C PHE A 396 8.58 23.13 44.46
N THR A 397 8.83 23.37 45.76
CA THR A 397 7.79 23.81 46.70
C THR A 397 7.21 25.14 46.27
N ASP A 398 5.88 25.25 46.29
CA ASP A 398 5.20 26.52 46.15
C ASP A 398 4.91 27.18 47.52
N GLU A 399 4.76 28.50 47.53
CA GLU A 399 4.47 29.27 48.75
C GLU A 399 3.06 29.04 49.30
N LEU A 400 2.13 28.57 48.46
CA LEU A 400 0.77 28.20 48.85
C LEU A 400 0.68 26.80 49.46
N SER A 401 1.78 26.04 49.45
CA SER A 401 1.81 24.70 50.02
C SER A 401 1.63 24.75 51.54
N ALA A 402 0.97 23.73 52.11
CA ALA A 402 0.72 23.64 53.55
C ALA A 402 1.99 23.73 54.40
N ILE A 403 3.12 23.26 53.84
CA ILE A 403 4.46 23.47 54.38
C ILE A 403 5.19 24.44 53.44
N PRO A 404 5.29 25.73 53.80
CA PRO A 404 6.06 26.69 53.02
C PRO A 404 7.54 26.33 52.97
N ARG A 405 8.22 26.83 51.94
CA ARG A 405 9.64 26.56 51.69
C ARG A 405 10.56 26.92 52.86
N GLU A 406 10.24 27.96 53.61
CA GLU A 406 10.94 28.35 54.84
C GLU A 406 10.82 27.30 55.95
N LEU A 407 9.61 26.77 56.17
CA LEU A 407 9.39 25.74 57.17
C LEU A 407 10.10 24.45 56.78
N LEU A 408 10.03 24.07 55.51
CA LEU A 408 10.75 22.90 54.99
C LEU A 408 12.27 23.06 55.16
N ARG A 409 12.80 24.28 54.96
CA ARG A 409 14.21 24.57 55.24
C ARG A 409 14.56 24.32 56.71
N LEU A 410 13.76 24.83 57.64
CA LEU A 410 13.98 24.62 59.07
C LEU A 410 13.97 23.13 59.45
N LEU A 411 13.13 22.32 58.80
CA LEU A 411 13.09 20.87 59.03
C LEU A 411 14.36 20.17 58.53
N ILE A 412 14.85 20.54 57.35
CA ILE A 412 16.08 19.98 56.77
C ILE A 412 17.32 20.41 57.58
N ASP A 413 17.37 21.66 58.03
CA ASP A 413 18.49 22.19 58.81
C ASP A 413 18.67 21.48 60.16
N ARG A 414 17.65 20.79 60.70
CA ARG A 414 17.78 19.92 61.88
C ARG A 414 18.79 18.78 61.70
N ILE A 415 19.06 18.38 60.46
CA ILE A 415 20.04 17.33 60.12
C ILE A 415 21.45 17.96 59.93
N GLY A 416 21.49 19.23 59.57
CA GLY A 416 22.67 19.96 59.14
C GLY A 416 22.91 19.83 57.63
N ARG A 417 23.18 20.96 56.97
CA ARG A 417 23.39 21.06 55.50
C ARG A 417 24.42 20.05 54.99
N ASP A 418 25.59 19.99 55.61
CA ASP A 418 26.68 19.14 55.12
C ASP A 418 26.36 17.65 55.29
N SER A 419 25.66 17.27 56.36
CA SER A 419 25.17 15.91 56.57
C SER A 419 24.15 15.51 55.51
N PHE A 420 23.19 16.41 55.23
CA PHE A 420 22.18 16.21 54.19
C PHE A 420 22.79 16.03 52.80
N VAL A 421 23.71 16.93 52.41
CA VAL A 421 24.42 16.84 51.13
C VAL A 421 25.29 15.58 51.05
N ASN A 422 25.93 15.18 52.16
CA ASN A 422 26.72 13.96 52.22
C ASN A 422 25.88 12.70 51.94
N ARG A 423 24.61 12.64 52.40
CA ARG A 423 23.72 11.51 52.05
C ARG A 423 23.47 11.38 50.55
N ILE A 424 23.30 12.51 49.85
CA ILE A 424 23.12 12.54 48.40
C ILE A 424 24.42 12.11 47.67
N ILE A 425 25.59 12.52 48.18
CA ILE A 425 26.89 12.10 47.64
C ILE A 425 27.10 10.59 47.85
N GLN A 426 26.87 10.08 49.05
CA GLN A 426 26.97 8.66 49.38
C GLN A 426 26.05 7.80 48.51
N PHE A 427 24.85 8.28 48.21
CA PHE A 427 23.94 7.61 47.28
C PHE A 427 24.54 7.49 45.88
N LYS A 428 25.07 8.58 45.33
CA LYS A 428 25.71 8.60 44.00
C LYS A 428 26.91 7.65 43.92
N GLU A 429 27.70 7.55 44.98
CA GLU A 429 28.91 6.72 45.02
C GLU A 429 28.62 5.24 45.28
N HIS A 430 27.36 4.87 45.58
CA HIS A 430 26.99 3.50 45.87
C HIS A 430 27.22 2.57 44.66
N PRO A 431 27.78 1.35 44.85
CA PRO A 431 28.11 0.44 43.74
C PRO A 431 26.94 0.16 42.78
N GLN A 432 25.72 0.01 43.32
CA GLN A 432 24.51 -0.22 42.52
C GLN A 432 24.14 0.95 41.59
N LEU A 433 24.64 2.17 41.82
CA LEU A 433 24.43 3.34 40.95
C LEU A 433 25.67 3.65 40.11
N ARG A 434 26.87 3.42 40.63
CA ARG A 434 28.14 3.67 39.93
C ARG A 434 28.42 2.63 38.85
N ASP A 435 28.29 1.35 39.20
CA ASP A 435 28.70 0.22 38.35
C ASP A 435 27.55 -0.29 37.47
N CYS A 436 26.39 0.40 37.49
CA CYS A 436 25.24 0.07 36.67
C CYS A 436 25.56 0.35 35.19
N MET A 437 26.19 -0.62 34.54
CA MET A 437 26.27 -0.75 33.09
C MET A 437 24.96 -1.41 32.61
N LEU A 438 24.44 -0.91 31.48
CA LEU A 438 23.24 -1.39 30.76
C LEU A 438 22.75 -2.76 31.24
N LEU A 439 21.56 -2.82 31.86
CA LEU A 439 20.93 -4.02 32.40
C LEU A 439 21.27 -5.27 31.58
N ASN A 440 22.25 -6.04 32.04
CA ASN A 440 22.54 -7.35 31.51
C ASN A 440 21.57 -8.30 32.19
N TYR A 441 20.53 -8.70 31.45
CA TYR A 441 19.43 -9.58 31.86
C TYR A 441 19.87 -11.01 32.27
N LYS A 442 21.17 -11.23 32.46
CA LYS A 442 21.84 -12.53 32.55
C LYS A 442 22.38 -12.86 33.96
N GLU A 443 22.46 -11.92 34.91
CA GLU A 443 23.07 -12.18 36.23
C GLU A 443 22.17 -11.78 37.41
N ASN A 444 22.20 -12.64 38.45
CA ASN A 444 21.58 -12.55 39.79
C ASN A 444 20.41 -11.55 39.96
N MET A 445 19.20 -12.07 39.73
CA MET A 445 17.92 -11.35 39.71
C MET A 445 17.46 -10.75 41.04
N ASP A 446 18.01 -11.20 42.18
CA ASP A 446 17.54 -10.77 43.50
C ASP A 446 18.12 -9.40 43.94
N ASP A 447 19.17 -8.91 43.26
CA ASP A 447 19.87 -7.66 43.65
C ASP A 447 19.47 -6.44 42.81
N ILE A 448 18.43 -6.56 41.97
CA ILE A 448 17.92 -5.45 41.16
C ILE A 448 16.97 -4.59 42.01
N TYR A 449 17.38 -3.33 42.21
CA TYR A 449 16.63 -2.33 42.97
C TYR A 449 16.35 -1.04 42.18
N PHE A 450 17.24 -0.67 41.27
CA PHE A 450 17.14 0.55 40.46
C PHE A 450 16.99 0.21 38.99
N GLU A 451 16.16 0.98 38.29
CA GLU A 451 15.93 0.85 36.85
C GLU A 451 16.73 1.93 36.08
N ASP A 452 17.10 1.62 34.82
CA ASP A 452 18.00 2.43 33.97
C ASP A 452 17.49 3.87 33.76
N THR A 453 16.17 4.04 33.61
CA THR A 453 15.52 5.35 33.45
C THR A 453 15.64 6.19 34.71
N PHE A 454 15.41 5.61 35.90
CA PHE A 454 15.63 6.33 37.16
C PHE A 454 17.11 6.73 37.35
N ILE A 455 18.04 5.83 37.00
CA ILE A 455 19.48 6.10 37.10
C ILE A 455 19.90 7.23 36.15
N THR A 456 19.42 7.19 34.91
CA THR A 456 19.68 8.23 33.89
C THR A 456 19.11 9.57 34.36
N PHE A 457 17.84 9.59 34.77
CA PHE A 457 17.18 10.74 35.38
C PHE A 457 17.98 11.34 36.55
N PHE A 458 18.44 10.51 37.49
CA PHE A 458 19.21 10.98 38.64
C PHE A 458 20.57 11.54 38.23
N ARG A 459 21.26 10.93 37.26
CA ARG A 459 22.56 11.40 36.76
C ARG A 459 22.43 12.75 36.07
N ASP A 460 21.41 12.93 35.24
CA ASP A 460 21.18 14.17 34.49
C ASP A 460 20.77 15.32 35.43
N ASN A 461 19.98 15.02 36.46
CA ASN A 461 19.44 16.01 37.39
C ASN A 461 20.24 16.15 38.71
N TYR A 462 21.34 15.41 38.87
CA TYR A 462 22.15 15.41 40.09
C TYR A 462 22.60 16.82 40.50
N GLY A 463 22.98 17.64 39.52
CA GLY A 463 23.43 19.02 39.75
C GLY A 463 22.34 19.88 40.37
N ILE A 464 21.09 19.72 39.92
CA ILE A 464 19.91 20.44 40.42
C ILE A 464 19.57 19.96 41.83
N ILE A 465 19.48 18.65 42.03
CA ILE A 465 19.13 18.02 43.31
C ILE A 465 20.14 18.40 44.39
N ARG A 466 21.44 18.31 44.11
CA ARG A 466 22.50 18.64 45.08
C ARG A 466 22.50 20.13 45.46
N LYS A 467 22.33 21.03 44.49
CA LYS A 467 22.36 22.48 44.71
C LYS A 467 21.02 23.04 45.20
N SER A 468 19.97 22.22 45.27
CA SER A 468 18.64 22.64 45.72
C SER A 468 18.70 23.39 47.05
N ILE A 469 19.39 22.82 48.04
CA ILE A 469 19.56 23.38 49.40
C ILE A 469 20.42 24.64 49.44
N ASP A 470 21.14 24.98 48.38
CA ASP A 470 21.92 26.23 48.35
C ASP A 470 21.07 27.41 47.85
N LYS A 471 19.86 27.15 47.35
CA LYS A 471 18.94 28.20 46.90
C LYS A 471 18.25 28.88 48.08
N ASP A 472 18.18 30.20 48.03
CA ASP A 472 17.51 31.01 49.04
C ASP A 472 16.03 30.61 49.20
N PRO A 473 15.51 30.50 50.44
CA PRO A 473 14.11 30.18 50.70
C PRO A 473 13.13 31.15 50.04
N HIS A 474 13.47 32.44 49.94
CA HIS A 474 12.61 33.50 49.40
C HIS A 474 12.71 33.71 47.87
N LEU A 475 13.50 32.88 47.16
CA LEU A 475 13.72 33.03 45.70
C LEU A 475 12.43 32.81 44.87
N SER A 476 11.45 32.07 45.40
CA SER A 476 10.16 31.77 44.75
C SER A 476 9.34 33.04 44.50
N LEU A 477 9.34 34.01 45.43
CA LEU A 477 8.63 35.29 45.33
C LEU A 477 9.08 36.14 44.13
N GLN A 478 10.38 36.15 43.84
CA GLN A 478 10.95 36.94 42.74
C GLN A 478 10.63 36.31 41.39
N THR A 479 10.72 34.97 41.32
CA THR A 479 10.48 34.23 40.09
C THR A 479 8.98 34.22 39.71
N LYS A 480 8.08 34.14 40.71
CA LYS A 480 6.62 34.23 40.50
C LYS A 480 6.15 35.60 40.01
N LYS A 481 6.73 36.70 40.50
CA LYS A 481 6.40 38.04 39.98
C LYS A 481 6.74 38.15 38.50
N ILE A 482 7.91 37.65 38.12
CA ILE A 482 8.38 37.63 36.73
C ILE A 482 7.52 36.68 35.88
N SER A 483 7.12 35.51 36.41
CA SER A 483 6.29 34.55 35.67
C SER A 483 4.85 35.02 35.48
N ILE A 484 4.25 35.70 36.47
CA ILE A 484 2.90 36.28 36.35
C ILE A 484 2.89 37.39 35.30
N GLU A 485 3.88 38.29 35.32
CA GLU A 485 4.05 39.29 34.26
C GLU A 485 4.23 38.64 32.88
N ASN A 486 5.01 37.56 32.80
CA ASN A 486 5.22 36.83 31.54
C ASN A 486 3.99 36.03 31.08
N GLU A 487 3.19 35.46 31.98
CA GLU A 487 1.94 34.77 31.63
C GLU A 487 0.86 35.74 31.17
N GLU A 488 0.74 36.92 31.79
CA GLU A 488 -0.14 37.98 31.32
C GLU A 488 0.28 38.47 29.93
N LEU A 489 1.59 38.66 29.71
CA LEU A 489 2.14 38.99 28.40
C LEU A 489 1.89 37.87 27.37
N SER A 490 2.02 36.60 27.77
CA SER A 490 1.78 35.45 26.89
C SER A 490 0.30 35.30 26.51
N LYS A 491 -0.63 35.50 27.46
CA LYS A 491 -2.07 35.49 27.20
C LYS A 491 -2.48 36.63 26.26
N ASN A 492 -1.91 37.82 26.45
CA ASN A 492 -2.12 38.96 25.56
C ASN A 492 -1.56 38.69 24.16
N ASN A 493 -0.38 38.08 24.05
CA ASN A 493 0.19 37.68 22.76
C ASN A 493 -0.65 36.62 22.06
N ALA A 494 -1.11 35.59 22.77
CA ALA A 494 -1.98 34.56 22.22
C ALA A 494 -3.32 35.14 21.73
N PHE A 495 -3.90 36.08 22.48
CA PHE A 495 -5.10 36.81 22.05
C PHE A 495 -4.85 37.60 20.76
N LEU A 496 -3.75 38.34 20.67
CA LEU A 496 -3.37 39.12 19.49
C LEU A 496 -3.09 38.23 18.27
N VAL A 497 -2.44 37.07 18.46
CA VAL A 497 -2.17 36.09 17.40
C VAL A 497 -3.48 35.51 16.87
N ASN A 498 -4.40 35.07 17.75
CA ASN A 498 -5.71 34.58 17.32
C ASN A 498 -6.51 35.67 16.58
N GLU A 499 -6.44 36.93 17.03
CA GLU A 499 -7.09 38.04 16.34
C GLU A 499 -6.47 38.28 14.95
N LEU A 500 -5.14 38.20 14.82
CA LEU A 500 -4.41 38.30 13.56
C LEU A 500 -4.80 37.17 12.60
N GLU A 501 -4.79 35.91 13.04
CA GLU A 501 -5.19 34.76 12.23
C GLU A 501 -6.64 34.90 11.74
N SER A 502 -7.55 35.37 12.61
CA SER A 502 -8.94 35.62 12.22
C SER A 502 -9.09 36.71 11.16
N LYS A 503 -8.23 37.74 11.20
CA LYS A 503 -8.19 38.83 10.22
C LYS A 503 -7.51 38.39 8.93
N GLU A 504 -6.46 37.58 8.99
CA GLU A 504 -5.80 36.98 7.83
C GLU A 504 -6.75 36.04 7.07
N LEU A 505 -7.52 35.21 7.79
CA LEU A 505 -8.52 34.34 7.17
C LEU A 505 -9.61 35.17 6.45
N LYS A 506 -10.11 36.23 7.09
CA LYS A 506 -11.05 37.17 6.45
C LYS A 506 -10.44 37.83 5.21
N LEU A 507 -9.18 38.23 5.29
CA LEU A 507 -8.46 38.86 4.18
C LEU A 507 -8.26 37.88 3.01
N GLN A 508 -7.94 36.62 3.28
CA GLN A 508 -7.86 35.56 2.26
C GLN A 508 -9.22 35.27 1.61
N LEU A 509 -10.31 35.26 2.39
CA LEU A 509 -11.67 35.10 1.85
C LEU A 509 -12.04 36.28 0.94
N LEU A 510 -11.79 37.51 1.37
CA LEU A 510 -11.99 38.72 0.57
C LEU A 510 -11.12 38.73 -0.71
N GLN A 511 -9.88 38.24 -0.63
CA GLN A 511 -9.01 38.08 -1.80
C GLN A 511 -9.57 37.05 -2.78
N LYS A 512 -10.07 35.90 -2.29
CA LYS A 512 -10.73 34.89 -3.12
C LYS A 512 -12.02 35.42 -3.76
N GLU A 513 -12.84 36.17 -3.02
CA GLU A 513 -14.03 36.82 -3.56
C GLU A 513 -13.68 37.84 -4.65
N LYS A 514 -12.64 38.65 -4.42
CA LYS A 514 -12.11 39.58 -5.42
C LYS A 514 -11.59 38.84 -6.66
N GLU A 515 -10.83 37.76 -6.50
CA GLU A 515 -10.35 36.95 -7.61
C GLU A 515 -11.50 36.31 -8.40
N ASN A 516 -12.51 35.76 -7.71
CA ASN A 516 -13.69 35.19 -8.36
C ASN A 516 -14.46 36.26 -9.13
N TYR A 517 -14.64 37.46 -8.55
CA TYR A 517 -15.25 38.58 -9.24
C TYR A 517 -14.44 39.00 -10.47
N ILE A 518 -13.11 39.07 -10.37
CA ILE A 518 -12.23 39.36 -11.52
C ILE A 518 -12.36 38.27 -12.58
N ARG A 519 -12.40 36.99 -12.21
CA ARG A 519 -12.60 35.88 -13.16
C ARG A 519 -13.96 35.99 -13.85
N GLU A 520 -15.03 36.26 -13.11
CA GLU A 520 -16.36 36.48 -13.70
C GLU A 520 -16.36 37.65 -14.68
N GLN A 521 -15.73 38.78 -14.33
CA GLN A 521 -15.62 39.92 -15.25
C GLN A 521 -14.76 39.60 -16.46
N ASN A 522 -13.64 38.88 -16.28
CA ASN A 522 -12.79 38.44 -17.39
C ASN A 522 -13.53 37.49 -18.34
N THR A 523 -14.30 36.52 -17.84
CA THR A 523 -15.12 35.65 -18.70
C THR A 523 -16.20 36.43 -19.45
N LYS A 524 -16.81 37.45 -18.83
CA LYS A 524 -17.75 38.35 -19.53
C LYS A 524 -17.05 39.15 -20.62
N VAL A 525 -15.85 39.67 -20.34
CA VAL A 525 -15.04 40.41 -21.33
C VAL A 525 -14.61 39.48 -22.45
N GLU A 526 -14.11 38.28 -22.17
CA GLU A 526 -13.75 37.28 -23.18
C GLU A 526 -14.95 36.92 -24.05
N ASN A 527 -16.12 36.66 -23.46
CA ASN A 527 -17.34 36.40 -24.22
C ASN A 527 -17.70 37.60 -25.13
N LEU A 528 -17.68 38.82 -24.61
CA LEU A 528 -17.93 40.03 -25.41
C LEU A 528 -16.88 40.23 -26.52
N VAL A 529 -15.61 39.92 -26.26
CA VAL A 529 -14.54 39.98 -27.26
C VAL A 529 -14.78 38.92 -28.34
N THR A 530 -15.13 37.69 -27.99
CA THR A 530 -15.47 36.65 -28.97
C THR A 530 -16.71 37.01 -29.78
N GLU A 531 -17.76 37.57 -29.16
CA GLU A 531 -18.95 38.07 -29.86
C GLU A 531 -18.59 39.22 -30.81
N LEU A 532 -17.70 40.13 -30.40
CA LEU A 532 -17.20 41.20 -31.24
C LEU A 532 -16.29 40.70 -32.38
N GLU A 533 -15.49 39.65 -32.15
CA GLU A 533 -14.66 39.03 -33.19
C GLU A 533 -15.50 38.28 -34.21
N VAL A 534 -16.50 37.52 -33.76
CA VAL A 534 -17.51 36.88 -34.64
C VAL A 534 -18.31 37.95 -35.38
N GLY A 535 -18.70 39.03 -34.70
CA GLY A 535 -19.34 40.20 -35.28
C GLY A 535 -18.48 40.84 -36.37
N LYS A 536 -17.20 41.11 -36.09
CA LYS A 536 -16.23 41.64 -37.06
C LYS A 536 -16.03 40.71 -38.23
N GLN A 537 -15.85 39.40 -38.01
CA GLN A 537 -15.74 38.42 -39.09
C GLN A 537 -17.02 38.39 -39.94
N ASN A 538 -18.20 38.52 -39.33
CA ASN A 538 -19.46 38.61 -40.08
C ASN A 538 -19.54 39.90 -40.89
N VAL A 539 -19.12 41.04 -40.34
CA VAL A 539 -19.04 42.31 -41.08
C VAL A 539 -18.02 42.20 -42.22
N ASP A 540 -16.82 41.70 -41.98
CA ASP A 540 -15.79 41.49 -43.00
C ASP A 540 -16.26 40.52 -44.10
N ASN A 541 -16.97 39.45 -43.71
CA ASN A 541 -17.55 38.50 -44.67
C ASN A 541 -18.69 39.13 -45.47
N MET A 542 -19.51 39.96 -44.83
CA MET A 542 -20.55 40.74 -45.52
C MET A 542 -19.94 41.78 -46.45
N GLU A 543 -18.88 42.46 -46.03
CA GLU A 543 -18.15 43.45 -46.82
C GLU A 543 -17.46 42.77 -48.02
N LYS A 544 -16.79 41.63 -47.83
CA LYS A 544 -16.27 40.81 -48.94
C LYS A 544 -17.38 40.36 -49.89
N ARG A 545 -18.53 39.91 -49.38
CA ARG A 545 -19.68 39.55 -50.21
C ARG A 545 -20.27 40.75 -50.96
N LEU A 546 -20.31 41.93 -50.34
CA LEU A 546 -20.77 43.16 -50.97
C LEU A 546 -19.79 43.66 -52.02
N ILE A 547 -18.49 43.61 -51.75
CA ILE A 547 -17.44 43.92 -52.73
C ILE A 547 -17.50 42.94 -53.89
N GLN A 548 -17.66 41.64 -53.63
CA GLN A 548 -17.78 40.62 -54.68
C GLN A 548 -19.07 40.81 -55.49
N LYS A 549 -20.20 41.07 -54.83
CA LYS A 549 -21.44 41.45 -55.54
C LYS A 549 -21.28 42.74 -56.32
N SER A 550 -20.58 43.75 -55.80
CA SER A 550 -20.32 45.01 -56.50
C SER A 550 -19.42 44.78 -57.72
N SER A 551 -18.37 43.97 -57.61
CA SER A 551 -17.53 43.59 -58.75
C SER A 551 -18.29 42.75 -59.77
N ASP A 552 -19.16 41.86 -59.30
CA ASP A 552 -20.03 41.07 -60.17
C ASP A 552 -21.05 41.99 -60.87
N PHE A 553 -21.66 42.95 -60.16
CA PHE A 553 -22.54 43.96 -60.73
C PHE A 553 -21.80 44.89 -61.69
N ASP A 554 -20.57 45.31 -61.41
CA ASP A 554 -19.75 46.13 -62.32
C ASP A 554 -19.33 45.33 -63.55
N SER A 555 -18.99 44.05 -63.39
CA SER A 555 -18.69 43.16 -64.51
C SER A 555 -19.93 42.90 -65.36
N ASN A 556 -21.09 42.73 -64.72
CA ASN A 556 -22.37 42.54 -65.38
C ASN A 556 -22.85 43.86 -66.01
N LEU A 557 -22.60 45.02 -65.41
CA LEU A 557 -22.90 46.33 -65.99
C LEU A 557 -22.01 46.60 -67.20
N LYS A 558 -20.72 46.23 -67.15
CA LYS A 558 -19.84 46.31 -68.32
C LYS A 558 -20.29 45.34 -69.42
N LYS A 559 -20.64 44.11 -69.07
CA LYS A 559 -21.19 43.14 -70.03
C LYS A 559 -22.52 43.61 -70.60
N PHE A 560 -23.44 44.14 -69.79
CA PHE A 560 -24.70 44.71 -70.26
C PHE A 560 -24.50 46.01 -71.02
N GLN A 561 -23.48 46.82 -70.74
CA GLN A 561 -23.11 47.99 -71.55
C GLN A 561 -22.50 47.58 -72.88
N GLU A 562 -21.66 46.54 -72.90
CA GLU A 562 -21.14 45.94 -74.13
C GLU A 562 -22.27 45.27 -74.92
N GLU A 563 -23.19 44.55 -74.29
CA GLU A 563 -24.39 43.99 -74.91
C GLU A 563 -25.35 45.08 -75.37
N ILE A 564 -25.57 46.16 -74.63
CA ILE A 564 -26.40 47.30 -75.06
C ILE A 564 -25.73 48.02 -76.23
N ASN A 565 -24.42 48.23 -76.20
CA ASN A 565 -23.70 48.85 -77.32
C ASN A 565 -23.68 47.93 -78.55
N ASN A 566 -23.49 46.63 -78.35
CA ASN A 566 -23.58 45.64 -79.42
C ASN A 566 -25.00 45.57 -79.95
N LEU A 567 -26.04 45.52 -79.11
CA LEU A 567 -27.45 45.55 -79.52
C LEU A 567 -27.86 46.90 -80.10
N LEU A 568 -27.21 48.02 -79.75
CA LEU A 568 -27.43 49.33 -80.36
C LEU A 568 -26.82 49.38 -81.76
N LEU A 569 -25.60 48.86 -81.93
CA LEU A 569 -24.98 48.67 -83.25
C LEU A 569 -25.78 47.68 -84.08
N GLU A 570 -26.19 46.56 -83.49
CA GLU A 570 -27.02 45.55 -84.13
C GLU A 570 -28.42 46.09 -84.40
N LYS A 571 -28.98 46.99 -83.58
CA LYS A 571 -30.24 47.70 -83.86
C LYS A 571 -30.07 48.76 -84.94
N GLU A 572 -28.93 49.46 -85.03
CA GLU A 572 -28.64 50.37 -86.14
C GLU A 572 -28.47 49.59 -87.45
N ASP A 573 -27.74 48.48 -87.42
CA ASP A 573 -27.56 47.57 -88.55
C ASP A 573 -28.87 46.84 -88.93
N LEU A 574 -29.65 46.37 -87.95
CA LEU A 574 -30.98 45.80 -88.17
C LEU A 574 -32.01 46.86 -88.52
N SER A 575 -31.84 48.13 -88.14
CA SER A 575 -32.69 49.24 -88.59
C SER A 575 -32.43 49.51 -90.07
N LEU A 576 -31.16 49.60 -90.46
CA LEU A 576 -30.77 49.73 -91.87
C LEU A 576 -31.20 48.49 -92.66
N SER A 577 -30.98 47.29 -92.11
CA SER A 577 -31.38 46.03 -92.72
C SER A 577 -32.89 45.77 -92.65
N LEU A 578 -33.66 46.38 -91.74
CA LEU A 578 -35.14 46.38 -91.77
C LEU A 578 -35.66 47.44 -92.72
N GLU A 579 -34.93 48.53 -92.94
CA GLU A 579 -35.26 49.50 -93.97
C GLU A 579 -35.02 48.89 -95.37
N ASP A 580 -34.04 47.99 -95.50
CA ASP A 580 -33.80 47.20 -96.71
C ASP A 580 -34.67 45.93 -96.78
N ALA A 581 -34.88 45.21 -95.68
CA ALA A 581 -35.77 44.06 -95.65
C ALA A 581 -37.25 44.47 -95.70
N ARG A 582 -37.64 45.70 -95.32
CA ARG A 582 -38.98 46.24 -95.67
C ARG A 582 -39.07 46.54 -97.16
N LYS A 583 -37.97 46.84 -97.83
CA LYS A 583 -37.94 46.85 -99.30
C LYS A 583 -38.00 45.43 -99.89
N GLU A 584 -37.47 44.39 -99.22
CA GLU A 584 -37.48 42.99 -99.72
C GLU A 584 -38.67 42.11 -99.30
N LEU A 585 -39.21 42.22 -98.10
CA LEU A 585 -40.42 41.49 -97.67
C LEU A 585 -41.69 42.08 -98.29
N ALA A 586 -41.59 43.30 -98.81
CA ALA A 586 -42.50 43.78 -99.85
C ALA A 586 -42.47 42.88 -101.12
N ASN A 587 -41.44 42.04 -101.32
CA ASN A 587 -41.32 41.07 -102.42
C ASN A 587 -41.60 39.59 -102.04
N ILE A 588 -41.42 39.13 -100.79
CA ILE A 588 -41.45 37.66 -100.46
C ILE A 588 -42.78 37.13 -99.86
N VAL A 589 -43.60 37.90 -99.15
CA VAL A 589 -44.91 37.37 -98.64
C VAL A 589 -45.87 37.02 -99.78
N GLU A 590 -45.60 37.42 -101.00
CA GLU A 590 -46.29 36.86 -102.17
C GLU A 590 -46.01 35.36 -102.41
N LEU A 591 -44.98 34.76 -101.77
CA LEU A 591 -44.39 33.53 -102.27
C LEU A 591 -44.82 32.24 -101.56
N LYS A 592 -44.39 31.90 -100.34
CA LYS A 592 -44.35 30.46 -99.99
C LYS A 592 -44.83 30.07 -98.60
N GLU A 593 -45.85 29.22 -98.45
CA GLU A 593 -45.90 27.87 -99.02
C GLU A 593 -44.74 27.04 -98.41
N LYS A 594 -44.87 25.78 -98.05
CA LYS A 594 -45.79 24.79 -98.55
C LYS A 594 -45.43 23.48 -97.90
N ASP A 595 -44.18 23.09 -97.98
CA ASP A 595 -43.90 21.69 -98.14
C ASP A 595 -42.54 21.40 -97.51
N ALA A 596 -42.50 20.51 -96.54
CA ALA A 596 -41.30 19.74 -96.24
C ALA A 596 -41.68 18.39 -95.62
N GLU A 597 -42.75 17.83 -96.18
CA GLU A 597 -43.15 16.43 -96.11
C GLU A 597 -42.05 15.49 -96.62
N ASP A 598 -41.06 15.98 -97.38
CA ASP A 598 -40.39 15.12 -98.37
C ASP A 598 -39.28 14.18 -97.86
N PHE A 599 -38.71 14.34 -96.66
CA PHE A 599 -37.45 13.63 -96.38
C PHE A 599 -37.41 12.75 -95.13
N ALA A 600 -38.59 12.27 -94.74
CA ALA A 600 -39.00 10.86 -94.66
C ALA A 600 -38.00 9.68 -94.83
N VAL A 601 -36.71 9.82 -95.11
CA VAL A 601 -35.99 8.75 -95.81
C VAL A 601 -34.73 8.25 -95.08
N ILE A 602 -34.05 9.03 -94.24
CA ILE A 602 -32.62 8.72 -94.00
C ILE A 602 -32.30 7.84 -92.77
N ILE A 603 -33.05 7.84 -91.66
CA ILE A 603 -32.57 7.21 -90.40
C ILE A 603 -33.24 5.87 -90.05
N ASN A 604 -33.96 5.30 -91.02
CA ASN A 604 -34.42 3.92 -91.06
C ASN A 604 -33.27 2.87 -91.02
N ASP A 605 -31.98 3.23 -91.10
CA ASP A 605 -30.88 2.26 -91.29
C ASP A 605 -30.08 1.88 -90.03
N LEU A 606 -30.31 2.52 -88.88
CA LEU A 606 -29.80 2.05 -87.57
C LEU A 606 -30.78 1.18 -86.77
N LYS A 607 -31.87 0.81 -87.43
CA LYS A 607 -32.83 -0.20 -87.06
C LYS A 607 -32.25 -1.62 -86.88
N LYS A 608 -30.94 -1.88 -86.74
CA LYS A 608 -30.46 -3.27 -86.90
C LYS A 608 -29.49 -3.88 -85.86
N ASP A 609 -28.42 -3.24 -85.38
CA ASP A 609 -27.33 -4.06 -84.79
C ASP A 609 -27.09 -3.94 -83.26
N LEU A 610 -27.61 -2.93 -82.56
CA LEU A 610 -27.40 -2.74 -81.08
C LEU A 610 -28.64 -3.01 -80.22
N ILE A 611 -29.69 -3.47 -80.89
CA ILE A 611 -30.65 -4.46 -80.42
C ILE A 611 -29.96 -5.58 -79.59
N TYR A 612 -28.82 -6.16 -79.98
CA TYR A 612 -28.56 -7.56 -79.58
C TYR A 612 -28.22 -7.97 -78.10
N TYR A 613 -27.93 -7.10 -77.11
CA TYR A 613 -27.61 -7.63 -75.74
C TYR A 613 -28.12 -6.85 -74.52
N ARG A 614 -28.57 -5.59 -74.62
CA ARG A 614 -29.21 -4.85 -73.50
C ARG A 614 -30.73 -4.87 -73.53
N GLU A 615 -31.28 -5.44 -74.59
CA GLU A 615 -32.53 -6.21 -74.59
C GLU A 615 -32.54 -7.33 -73.52
N LEU A 616 -31.44 -7.84 -72.99
CA LEU A 616 -31.51 -9.11 -72.23
C LEU A 616 -31.85 -9.04 -70.72
N SER A 617 -32.07 -7.90 -70.05
CA SER A 617 -32.30 -7.90 -68.58
C SER A 617 -33.51 -7.14 -68.03
N SER A 618 -33.96 -6.05 -68.65
CA SER A 618 -35.15 -5.33 -68.17
C SER A 618 -36.43 -6.00 -68.71
N GLU A 619 -36.39 -6.52 -69.94
CA GLU A 619 -37.40 -7.50 -70.40
C GLU A 619 -37.41 -8.77 -69.54
N VAL A 620 -36.31 -9.17 -68.86
CA VAL A 620 -36.31 -10.29 -67.89
C VAL A 620 -37.01 -9.93 -66.57
N SER A 621 -37.16 -8.66 -66.17
CA SER A 621 -37.89 -8.28 -64.95
C SER A 621 -39.41 -8.34 -65.15
N ASP A 622 -39.87 -7.81 -66.28
CA ASP A 622 -41.29 -7.82 -66.62
C ASP A 622 -41.72 -9.18 -67.16
N LEU A 623 -40.82 -9.92 -67.84
CA LEU A 623 -40.98 -11.36 -68.02
C LEU A 623 -40.81 -12.13 -66.71
N LYS A 624 -40.16 -11.64 -65.65
CA LYS A 624 -40.10 -12.36 -64.35
C LYS A 624 -41.41 -12.26 -63.59
N SER A 625 -42.11 -11.13 -63.58
CA SER A 625 -43.42 -11.05 -62.92
C SER A 625 -44.52 -11.73 -63.75
N LEU A 626 -44.46 -11.61 -65.08
CA LEU A 626 -45.33 -12.37 -65.99
C LEU A 626 -44.99 -13.87 -65.94
N ARG A 627 -43.71 -14.26 -65.89
CA ARG A 627 -43.27 -15.63 -65.59
C ARG A 627 -43.72 -16.04 -64.21
N ASP A 628 -43.66 -15.23 -63.17
CA ASP A 628 -44.12 -15.65 -61.84
C ASP A 628 -45.64 -15.88 -61.83
N SER A 629 -46.41 -15.16 -62.65
CA SER A 629 -47.84 -15.45 -62.90
C SER A 629 -48.06 -16.71 -63.76
N LEU A 630 -47.29 -16.91 -64.83
CA LEU A 630 -47.33 -18.09 -65.69
C LEU A 630 -46.66 -19.32 -65.03
N GLN A 631 -45.78 -19.13 -64.05
CA GLN A 631 -45.05 -20.12 -63.28
C GLN A 631 -45.82 -20.46 -62.02
N LEU A 632 -46.71 -19.59 -61.53
CA LEU A 632 -47.79 -20.00 -60.64
C LEU A 632 -48.79 -20.88 -61.40
N GLN A 633 -49.22 -20.45 -62.60
CA GLN A 633 -50.03 -21.29 -63.49
C GLN A 633 -49.31 -22.58 -63.90
N LEU A 634 -47.99 -22.57 -64.15
CA LEU A 634 -47.20 -23.77 -64.47
C LEU A 634 -46.82 -24.56 -63.21
N SER A 635 -46.83 -23.97 -62.00
CA SER A 635 -46.63 -24.65 -60.72
C SER A 635 -47.90 -25.34 -60.24
N GLN A 636 -49.08 -24.82 -60.61
CA GLN A 636 -50.37 -25.42 -60.29
C GLN A 636 -50.93 -26.26 -61.44
N GLU A 637 -50.59 -25.99 -62.70
CA GLU A 637 -50.54 -27.04 -63.72
C GLU A 637 -49.52 -28.09 -63.31
N LYS A 638 -48.39 -27.75 -62.67
CA LYS A 638 -47.52 -28.77 -62.05
C LYS A 638 -48.11 -29.40 -60.81
N MET A 639 -48.90 -28.73 -59.97
CA MET A 639 -49.57 -29.36 -58.81
C MET A 639 -50.80 -30.16 -59.22
N SER A 640 -51.45 -29.81 -60.33
CA SER A 640 -52.43 -30.66 -61.00
C SER A 640 -51.74 -31.71 -61.86
N LEU A 641 -50.49 -31.51 -62.29
CA LEU A 641 -49.56 -32.53 -62.78
C LEU A 641 -48.99 -33.35 -61.64
N GLU A 642 -49.06 -32.91 -60.37
CA GLU A 642 -48.59 -33.59 -59.15
C GLU A 642 -49.73 -34.34 -58.47
N SER A 643 -50.97 -33.85 -58.59
CA SER A 643 -52.17 -34.67 -58.49
C SER A 643 -52.21 -35.68 -59.63
N PHE A 644 -51.94 -35.27 -60.88
CA PHE A 644 -51.71 -36.22 -61.97
C PHE A 644 -50.45 -37.05 -61.76
N LYS A 645 -49.44 -36.64 -60.98
CA LYS A 645 -48.21 -37.43 -60.73
C LYS A 645 -48.44 -38.44 -59.64
N ASN A 646 -49.36 -38.16 -58.72
CA ASN A 646 -49.83 -39.08 -57.69
C ASN A 646 -50.89 -40.03 -58.26
N ASP A 647 -51.78 -39.56 -59.13
CA ASP A 647 -52.63 -40.41 -59.97
C ASP A 647 -51.77 -41.19 -60.97
N PHE A 648 -50.69 -40.61 -61.50
CA PHE A 648 -49.65 -41.28 -62.26
C PHE A 648 -48.78 -42.16 -61.38
N LEU A 649 -48.67 -41.98 -60.05
CA LEU A 649 -47.93 -42.91 -59.19
C LEU A 649 -48.82 -44.12 -58.84
N GLN A 650 -50.13 -43.93 -58.75
CA GLN A 650 -51.13 -45.00 -58.70
C GLN A 650 -51.20 -45.74 -60.05
N LEU A 651 -51.25 -45.01 -61.16
CA LEU A 651 -51.17 -45.57 -62.51
C LEU A 651 -49.79 -46.14 -62.81
N LYS A 652 -48.68 -45.63 -62.24
CA LYS A 652 -47.31 -46.16 -62.37
C LYS A 652 -47.05 -47.33 -61.43
N LYS A 653 -47.84 -47.50 -60.37
CA LYS A 653 -47.97 -48.78 -59.66
C LYS A 653 -48.77 -49.79 -60.48
N GLN A 654 -49.75 -49.36 -61.26
CA GLN A 654 -50.40 -50.21 -62.27
C GLN A 654 -49.51 -50.42 -63.51
N GLU A 655 -48.66 -49.46 -63.86
CA GLU A 655 -47.71 -49.49 -64.97
C GLU A 655 -46.52 -50.35 -64.58
N CYS A 656 -46.00 -50.33 -63.35
CA CYS A 656 -45.00 -51.32 -62.91
C CYS A 656 -45.54 -52.75 -62.98
N LYS A 657 -46.82 -52.97 -62.66
CA LYS A 657 -47.46 -54.27 -62.90
C LYS A 657 -47.57 -54.62 -64.39
N LEU A 658 -47.90 -53.64 -65.25
CA LEU A 658 -47.93 -53.81 -66.71
C LEU A 658 -46.54 -53.84 -67.37
N MET A 659 -45.52 -53.30 -66.71
CA MET A 659 -44.17 -53.11 -67.23
C MET A 659 -43.29 -54.30 -66.87
N ASP A 660 -43.62 -55.02 -65.79
CA ASP A 660 -43.23 -56.42 -65.59
C ASP A 660 -43.81 -57.30 -66.72
N GLU A 661 -45.09 -57.13 -67.11
CA GLU A 661 -45.70 -57.82 -68.27
C GLU A 661 -45.07 -57.39 -69.62
N ILE A 662 -44.68 -56.11 -69.79
CA ILE A 662 -44.00 -55.62 -71.00
C ILE A 662 -42.53 -56.07 -71.03
N LEU A 663 -41.86 -56.28 -69.90
CA LEU A 663 -40.51 -56.85 -69.87
C LEU A 663 -40.51 -58.27 -70.46
N GLU A 664 -41.52 -59.08 -70.14
CA GLU A 664 -41.73 -60.39 -70.78
C GLU A 664 -41.95 -60.26 -72.30
N LEU A 665 -42.68 -59.24 -72.77
CA LEU A 665 -42.90 -58.98 -74.20
C LEU A 665 -41.69 -58.35 -74.92
N LYS A 666 -40.84 -57.61 -74.22
CA LYS A 666 -39.64 -56.98 -74.77
C LYS A 666 -38.52 -57.98 -74.97
N ASP A 667 -38.41 -58.99 -74.10
CA ASP A 667 -37.54 -60.13 -74.35
C ASP A 667 -37.91 -60.85 -75.65
N GLN A 668 -39.22 -60.97 -75.95
CA GLN A 668 -39.70 -61.48 -77.24
C GLN A 668 -39.37 -60.55 -78.41
N LYS A 669 -39.38 -59.22 -78.23
CA LYS A 669 -38.98 -58.26 -79.29
C LYS A 669 -37.48 -58.25 -79.56
N ASN A 670 -36.64 -58.38 -78.53
CA ASN A 670 -35.17 -58.46 -78.70
C ASN A 670 -34.76 -59.68 -79.52
N GLU A 671 -35.54 -60.75 -79.49
CA GLU A 671 -35.38 -61.89 -80.38
C GLU A 671 -35.64 -61.54 -81.86
N PHE A 672 -36.55 -60.58 -82.13
CA PHE A 672 -36.83 -60.08 -83.47
C PHE A 672 -35.81 -59.03 -83.96
N GLU A 673 -35.31 -58.14 -83.10
CA GLU A 673 -34.30 -57.14 -83.50
C GLU A 673 -32.92 -57.78 -83.79
N ARG A 674 -32.62 -58.93 -83.18
CA ARG A 674 -31.46 -59.73 -83.56
C ARG A 674 -31.55 -60.24 -85.01
N LYS A 675 -32.76 -60.56 -85.49
CA LYS A 675 -33.01 -61.02 -86.87
C LYS A 675 -32.96 -59.89 -87.90
N LEU A 676 -33.17 -58.63 -87.50
CA LEU A 676 -33.06 -57.48 -88.42
C LEU A 676 -31.60 -57.07 -88.66
N LYS A 677 -30.76 -57.15 -87.62
CA LYS A 677 -29.30 -56.89 -87.74
C LYS A 677 -28.56 -57.86 -88.66
N GLU A 678 -29.10 -59.04 -88.90
CA GLU A 678 -28.53 -60.02 -89.85
C GLU A 678 -28.70 -59.61 -91.32
N ILE A 679 -29.58 -58.65 -91.66
CA ILE A 679 -29.83 -58.28 -93.07
C ILE A 679 -29.18 -56.94 -93.44
N ASP A 680 -29.05 -55.99 -92.51
CA ASP A 680 -28.32 -54.75 -92.82
C ASP A 680 -26.80 -55.01 -93.06
N GLU A 681 -26.25 -56.14 -92.58
CA GLU A 681 -24.93 -56.65 -92.99
C GLU A 681 -24.87 -57.00 -94.50
N SER A 682 -26.00 -57.31 -95.14
CA SER A 682 -26.10 -57.62 -96.57
C SER A 682 -25.85 -56.40 -97.46
N TRP A 683 -26.05 -55.18 -96.95
CA TRP A 683 -25.78 -53.95 -97.70
C TRP A 683 -24.33 -53.47 -97.60
N LEU A 684 -23.52 -54.01 -96.67
CA LEU A 684 -22.09 -53.68 -96.59
C LEU A 684 -21.23 -54.44 -97.63
N LEU A 685 -21.77 -55.50 -98.23
CA LEU A 685 -21.21 -56.18 -99.42
C LEU A 685 -21.31 -55.33 -100.69
N VAL A 686 -22.07 -54.21 -100.69
CA VAL A 686 -22.02 -53.16 -101.73
C VAL A 686 -20.59 -52.81 -102.10
N VAL A 687 -19.66 -52.88 -101.18
CA VAL A 687 -18.41 -52.16 -101.40
C VAL A 687 -17.28 -53.10 -101.87
N GLU A 688 -17.33 -54.40 -101.56
CA GLU A 688 -16.24 -55.32 -101.91
C GLU A 688 -16.28 -55.84 -103.35
N GLU A 689 -17.43 -56.26 -103.88
CA GLU A 689 -17.50 -56.83 -105.24
C GLU A 689 -17.25 -55.78 -106.33
N LEU A 690 -17.68 -54.53 -106.05
CA LEU A 690 -17.39 -53.32 -106.84
C LEU A 690 -15.89 -52.93 -106.87
N GLU A 691 -15.05 -53.46 -105.97
CA GLU A 691 -13.59 -53.24 -105.96
C GLU A 691 -12.78 -54.41 -106.56
N GLU A 692 -13.29 -55.64 -106.55
CA GLU A 692 -12.59 -56.81 -107.09
C GLU A 692 -12.61 -56.92 -108.61
N LYS A 693 -13.69 -56.52 -109.29
CA LYS A 693 -13.71 -56.49 -110.77
C LYS A 693 -12.74 -55.45 -111.33
N ARG A 694 -12.65 -54.29 -110.69
CA ARG A 694 -11.66 -53.22 -110.95
C ARG A 694 -10.18 -53.66 -110.81
N LYS A 695 -9.92 -54.75 -110.09
CA LYS A 695 -8.59 -55.36 -109.95
C LYS A 695 -8.25 -56.36 -111.06
N ARG A 696 -9.23 -57.05 -111.66
CA ARG A 696 -8.99 -58.06 -112.71
C ARG A 696 -8.58 -57.44 -114.05
N ASP A 697 -9.17 -56.31 -114.40
CA ASP A 697 -8.81 -55.51 -115.57
C ASP A 697 -7.40 -54.91 -115.49
N LYS A 698 -6.85 -54.71 -114.29
CA LYS A 698 -5.43 -54.35 -114.10
C LYS A 698 -4.42 -55.50 -114.35
N CYS A 699 -4.85 -56.75 -114.45
CA CYS A 699 -3.95 -57.90 -114.64
C CYS A 699 -3.87 -58.40 -116.09
N ARG A 700 -4.93 -58.26 -116.90
CA ARG A 700 -4.92 -58.63 -118.33
C ARG A 700 -3.92 -57.81 -119.17
N LEU A 701 -3.44 -56.72 -118.58
CA LEU A 701 -2.56 -55.73 -119.17
C LEU A 701 -1.17 -55.72 -118.52
N LYS A 702 -0.70 -56.82 -117.92
CA LYS A 702 0.67 -56.92 -117.38
C LYS A 702 1.48 -58.13 -117.87
N GLU A 703 0.87 -59.23 -118.29
CA GLU A 703 1.59 -60.51 -118.48
C GLU A 703 1.78 -60.97 -119.93
N LEU A 704 1.20 -60.29 -120.93
CA LEU A 704 1.65 -60.39 -122.34
C LEU A 704 2.80 -59.40 -122.67
N GLY A 705 3.45 -58.85 -121.64
CA GLY A 705 4.73 -58.13 -121.76
C GLY A 705 4.62 -56.62 -121.93
N ASP A 706 3.41 -56.07 -121.98
CA ASP A 706 3.14 -54.62 -121.90
C ASP A 706 2.37 -54.31 -120.61
N ILE A 707 2.61 -53.12 -120.04
CA ILE A 707 2.01 -52.63 -118.79
C ILE A 707 0.92 -51.61 -119.15
N VAL A 708 -0.33 -52.04 -119.17
CA VAL A 708 -1.49 -51.22 -119.52
C VAL A 708 -2.56 -51.28 -118.42
N SER A 709 -3.47 -50.30 -118.48
CA SER A 709 -4.55 -49.98 -117.57
C SER A 709 -5.89 -50.50 -118.07
N GLU A 710 -6.71 -51.16 -117.26
CA GLU A 710 -8.14 -51.30 -117.59
C GLU A 710 -8.98 -51.15 -116.32
N THR A 711 -10.04 -50.39 -116.59
CA THR A 711 -11.45 -50.41 -116.19
C THR A 711 -11.98 -51.35 -115.11
N ASP A 712 -13.29 -51.26 -115.00
CA ASP A 712 -14.22 -52.20 -114.39
C ASP A 712 -14.75 -51.82 -113.02
N ASN A 713 -15.99 -51.35 -112.98
CA ASN A 713 -17.19 -52.20 -113.08
C ASN A 713 -17.33 -52.98 -111.76
N GLU A 714 -18.50 -53.10 -111.17
CA GLU A 714 -19.77 -53.32 -111.85
C GLU A 714 -20.95 -53.12 -110.88
N SER A 715 -22.03 -52.57 -111.43
CA SER A 715 -23.43 -52.72 -111.03
C SER A 715 -23.87 -54.03 -110.37
N GLN A 716 -24.94 -53.97 -109.57
CA GLN A 716 -26.20 -54.75 -109.68
C GLN A 716 -27.18 -54.22 -108.61
N ASP A 717 -28.37 -53.71 -108.97
CA ASP A 717 -29.62 -54.47 -109.20
C ASP A 717 -30.00 -55.38 -108.01
N ASP A 718 -31.00 -54.99 -107.22
CA ASP A 718 -32.37 -55.52 -107.35
C ASP A 718 -33.31 -55.03 -106.21
N GLN A 719 -34.52 -54.63 -106.63
CA GLN A 719 -35.80 -54.40 -105.90
C GLN A 719 -36.02 -53.11 -105.08
#